data_AF-A0A8J3Z193-F1
#
_entry.id   AF-A0A8J3Z193-F1
#
_cell.length_a   1.000
_cell.length_b   1.000
_cell.length_c   1.000
_cell.angle_alpha   90.00
_cell.angle_beta   90.00
_cell.angle_gamma   90.00
#
_symmetry.space_group_name_H-M   'P 1'
#
loop_
_entity.id
_entity.type
_entity.pdbx_description
1 polymer ?
#
loop_
_entity_poly.entity_id
_entity_poly.type
_entity_poly.pdbx_seq_one_letter_code
_entity_poly.pdbx_strand_id
1 'polypeptide(L)'
;MSWAAVTAPTFGAQSSDFRDDVTIGIVAALPVESAAMVNLIADTAEIRYEGDPNDYRVGHLDSAVPGRPHRVVLTVMANDNTRNAATVCTDMLRTFPRIRCVVLTGIAGGVPAPDQPARHVRLGDVVVAVDGIADYGHIRQVPGSPQQRRPAAEPSADLVRAVRRIQEKEYREPLDWPRLLTPVHDQPMAVFARPPASTDRLFKAGTPIDHPPRAESGHREGVPKVHYGRIGTGDTLLLDERRRDTLADRHRVIAFEMEAAGVIVSAASRGIGWFMVRGIVDYCAEPRDERWFPCASLAAAGYLRAVLAECRPFPVLRSAAGSGALALLPDPELDVLRGLLDDVSGLDLAAVWRAAIGKLTPVPDRPPTTALELFTHLAGVNAGADGVPPVLALAEEIAERVEHRTGAKLRAWVDDVAERYHLAEAMAAHRAAAQRRRQCADEGPAVQPCVVIQVERDGIDPERCEVRYWIQRTATSWQPEPGEPRQTAFRRVEQAMEAAIRHAETVWWHSADPVLVEMLLPTDLIDEAVEWWHTELEEPAPTPLCVDYPVVVRSLDRMRAGYRHRVWANRWKALWRHPPRHRPYWGRVGGEPDLPGWNARLRDDPDLTTVVLSGSPRDDAGRDELRSALNAGIPVVLWDRRAPAEPVPAEVIAGLLRGDPAELPNRVRALRKEAAVSAGTAHTGRHIALLWDDPNRTVHDGGPSA
;
A
#
# COMPACT_ATOMS: atom_id res chain seq x y z
N MET A 1 -57.24 11.17 -18.88
CA MET A 1 -56.78 10.49 -17.65
C MET A 1 -55.27 10.36 -17.76
N SER A 2 -54.57 11.20 -17.01
CA SER A 2 -53.12 11.34 -16.98
C SER A 2 -52.50 10.15 -16.26
N TRP A 3 -51.59 9.44 -16.92
CA TRP A 3 -50.67 8.51 -16.27
C TRP A 3 -49.67 9.32 -15.45
N ALA A 4 -49.87 9.33 -14.12
CA ALA A 4 -48.88 9.87 -13.20
C ALA A 4 -47.64 8.96 -13.25
N ALA A 5 -46.53 9.52 -13.74
CA ALA A 5 -45.21 8.90 -13.63
C ALA A 5 -44.86 8.73 -12.15
N VAL A 6 -44.88 7.48 -11.68
CA VAL A 6 -44.17 7.10 -10.45
C VAL A 6 -42.70 7.22 -10.79
N THR A 7 -42.05 8.26 -10.25
CA THR A 7 -40.61 8.48 -10.33
C THR A 7 -39.88 7.23 -9.83
N ALA A 8 -39.11 6.61 -10.73
CA ALA A 8 -38.10 5.64 -10.35
C ALA A 8 -37.14 6.31 -9.34
N PRO A 9 -36.78 5.64 -8.23
CA PRO A 9 -35.74 6.16 -7.36
C PRO A 9 -34.46 6.26 -8.19
N THR A 10 -33.95 7.48 -8.31
CA THR A 10 -32.62 7.77 -8.82
C THR A 10 -31.61 6.96 -8.01
N PHE A 11 -30.96 5.99 -8.64
CA PHE A 11 -29.84 5.26 -8.07
C PHE A 11 -28.70 6.24 -7.82
N GLY A 12 -28.62 6.71 -6.57
CA GLY A 12 -27.47 7.44 -6.08
C GLY A 12 -26.25 6.52 -6.02
N ALA A 13 -25.10 7.03 -6.45
CA ALA A 13 -23.82 6.41 -6.20
C ALA A 13 -23.65 6.13 -4.69
N GLN A 14 -23.74 4.86 -4.28
CA GLN A 14 -23.41 4.34 -2.96
C GLN A 14 -22.80 2.95 -3.18
N SER A 15 -21.64 2.54 -2.66
CA SER A 15 -20.50 3.20 -2.03
C SER A 15 -19.32 2.26 -2.27
N SER A 16 -18.12 2.77 -2.59
CA SER A 16 -16.90 1.96 -2.52
C SER A 16 -16.60 1.48 -1.07
N ASP A 17 -17.28 2.06 -0.08
CA ASP A 17 -17.08 1.91 1.37
C ASP A 17 -17.60 0.58 1.93
N PHE A 18 -18.67 -0.02 1.38
CA PHE A 18 -19.19 -1.29 1.91
C PHE A 18 -18.29 -2.49 1.59
N ARG A 19 -17.85 -2.61 0.32
CA ARG A 19 -16.98 -3.68 -0.19
C ARG A 19 -15.72 -3.85 0.66
N ASP A 20 -15.14 -2.73 1.07
CA ASP A 20 -13.88 -2.66 1.81
C ASP A 20 -14.06 -2.84 3.32
N ASP A 21 -15.29 -2.97 3.82
CA ASP A 21 -15.55 -3.24 5.24
C ASP A 21 -16.14 -4.65 5.47
N VAL A 22 -16.45 -5.43 4.42
CA VAL A 22 -16.92 -6.82 4.54
C VAL A 22 -15.80 -7.74 5.02
N THR A 23 -16.03 -8.44 6.12
CA THR A 23 -15.02 -9.34 6.73
C THR A 23 -15.41 -10.81 6.74
N ILE A 24 -16.68 -11.13 6.48
CA ILE A 24 -17.17 -12.51 6.46
C ILE A 24 -17.91 -12.76 5.16
N GLY A 25 -17.45 -13.77 4.42
CA GLY A 25 -18.20 -14.32 3.28
C GLY A 25 -19.01 -15.53 3.73
N ILE A 26 -20.26 -15.64 3.30
CA ILE A 26 -21.17 -16.74 3.61
C ILE A 26 -21.55 -17.40 2.28
N VAL A 27 -21.33 -18.71 2.18
CA VAL A 27 -21.67 -19.49 1.00
C VAL A 27 -22.78 -20.46 1.35
N ALA A 28 -23.88 -20.36 0.61
CA ALA A 28 -24.99 -21.31 0.63
C ALA A 28 -25.01 -22.10 -0.70
N ALA A 29 -25.32 -23.39 -0.64
CA ALA A 29 -25.42 -24.24 -1.82
C ALA A 29 -26.82 -24.17 -2.45
N LEU A 30 -27.86 -24.08 -1.62
CA LEU A 30 -29.27 -24.16 -2.04
C LEU A 30 -30.06 -22.88 -1.74
N PRO A 31 -31.12 -22.58 -2.51
CA PRO A 31 -31.99 -21.42 -2.26
C PRO A 31 -32.61 -21.39 -0.85
N VAL A 32 -32.99 -22.55 -0.31
CA VAL A 32 -33.57 -22.66 1.04
C VAL A 32 -32.57 -22.29 2.15
N GLU A 33 -31.28 -22.59 1.94
CA GLU A 33 -30.20 -22.23 2.85
C GLU A 33 -29.91 -20.73 2.79
N SER A 34 -29.88 -20.17 1.58
CA SER A 34 -29.78 -18.72 1.38
C SER A 34 -30.97 -17.99 2.01
N ALA A 35 -32.19 -18.50 1.84
CA ALA A 35 -33.39 -17.89 2.41
C ALA A 35 -33.36 -17.91 3.95
N ALA A 36 -32.89 -19.00 4.56
CA ALA A 36 -32.69 -19.06 6.01
C ALA A 36 -31.73 -17.98 6.51
N MET A 37 -30.60 -17.77 5.82
CA MET A 37 -29.64 -16.71 6.18
C MET A 37 -30.20 -15.30 5.96
N VAL A 38 -30.89 -15.04 4.85
CA VAL A 38 -31.47 -13.72 4.55
C VAL A 38 -32.47 -13.30 5.64
N ASN A 39 -33.25 -14.23 6.20
CA ASN A 39 -34.17 -13.91 7.30
C ASN A 39 -33.47 -13.47 8.59
N LEU A 40 -32.17 -13.77 8.75
CA LEU A 40 -31.42 -13.50 9.97
C LEU A 40 -30.37 -12.39 9.83
N ILE A 41 -30.04 -11.98 8.60
CA ILE A 41 -29.11 -10.87 8.33
C ILE A 41 -29.89 -9.55 8.36
N ALA A 42 -29.39 -8.57 9.11
CA ALA A 42 -29.95 -7.23 9.16
C ALA A 42 -29.55 -6.39 7.94
N ASP A 43 -30.41 -5.44 7.55
CA ASP A 43 -30.16 -4.44 6.50
C ASP A 43 -29.69 -5.04 5.17
N THR A 44 -30.38 -6.10 4.70
CA THR A 44 -29.97 -6.83 3.50
C THR A 44 -30.17 -6.03 2.21
N ALA A 45 -29.16 -5.99 1.35
CA ALA A 45 -29.24 -5.42 0.00
C ALA A 45 -28.64 -6.37 -1.06
N GLU A 46 -29.27 -6.44 -2.23
CA GLU A 46 -28.76 -7.20 -3.39
C GLU A 46 -27.76 -6.36 -4.19
N ILE A 47 -26.60 -6.94 -4.50
CA ILE A 47 -25.51 -6.27 -5.22
C ILE A 47 -24.91 -7.21 -6.26
N ARG A 48 -24.54 -6.64 -7.41
CA ARG A 48 -23.77 -7.30 -8.47
C ARG A 48 -22.52 -6.46 -8.78
N TYR A 49 -21.43 -7.11 -9.13
CA TYR A 49 -20.20 -6.45 -9.53
C TYR A 49 -19.82 -6.84 -10.97
N GLU A 50 -19.38 -5.87 -11.75
CA GLU A 50 -18.92 -6.12 -13.12
C GLU A 50 -17.69 -7.05 -13.10
N GLY A 51 -17.69 -8.06 -13.97
CA GLY A 51 -16.63 -9.06 -14.06
C GLY A 51 -16.68 -10.17 -13.00
N ASP A 52 -17.66 -10.16 -12.10
CA ASP A 52 -17.97 -11.24 -11.17
C ASP A 52 -19.32 -11.87 -11.52
N PRO A 53 -19.40 -13.18 -11.81
CA PRO A 53 -20.65 -13.84 -12.18
C PRO A 53 -21.60 -14.10 -11.00
N ASN A 54 -21.16 -13.88 -9.75
CA ASN A 54 -21.97 -14.17 -8.57
C ASN A 54 -22.96 -13.05 -8.26
N ASP A 55 -24.14 -13.46 -7.78
CA ASP A 55 -25.10 -12.58 -7.13
C ASP A 55 -24.81 -12.53 -5.62
N TYR A 56 -24.71 -11.31 -5.08
CA TYR A 56 -24.41 -11.09 -3.67
C TYR A 56 -25.58 -10.45 -2.93
N ARG A 57 -25.75 -10.85 -1.67
CA ARG A 57 -26.54 -10.14 -0.67
C ARG A 57 -25.63 -9.68 0.44
N VAL A 58 -25.62 -8.39 0.71
CA VAL A 58 -24.81 -7.81 1.77
C VAL A 58 -25.68 -7.44 2.97
N GLY A 59 -25.09 -7.39 4.16
CA GLY A 59 -25.77 -6.89 5.36
C GLY A 59 -24.91 -7.05 6.62
N HIS A 60 -25.58 -7.14 7.77
CA HIS A 60 -24.92 -7.16 9.07
C HIS A 60 -25.43 -8.28 9.99
N LEU A 61 -24.53 -8.83 10.81
CA LEU A 61 -24.86 -9.74 11.91
C LEU A 61 -24.24 -9.23 13.22
N ASP A 62 -24.90 -9.49 14.34
CA ASP A 62 -24.43 -9.08 15.66
C ASP A 62 -23.04 -9.63 15.99
N SER A 63 -22.28 -8.93 16.82
CA SER A 63 -20.96 -9.36 17.30
C SER A 63 -20.87 -9.30 18.83
N ALA A 64 -19.79 -9.84 19.38
CA ALA A 64 -19.50 -9.77 20.81
C ALA A 64 -19.20 -8.34 21.32
N VAL A 65 -19.08 -7.37 20.41
CA VAL A 65 -18.78 -5.97 20.73
C VAL A 65 -20.02 -5.11 20.42
N PRO A 66 -20.68 -4.54 21.46
CA PRO A 66 -21.86 -3.70 21.27
C PRO A 66 -21.61 -2.55 20.27
N GLY A 67 -22.56 -2.34 19.37
CA GLY A 67 -22.49 -1.28 18.35
C GLY A 67 -21.49 -1.53 17.21
N ARG A 68 -20.81 -2.69 17.18
CA ARG A 68 -19.87 -3.05 16.11
C ARG A 68 -20.27 -4.39 15.47
N PRO A 69 -21.26 -4.43 14.57
CA PRO A 69 -21.68 -5.68 13.94
C PRO A 69 -20.62 -6.21 12.96
N HIS A 70 -20.70 -7.51 12.64
CA HIS A 70 -19.98 -8.09 11.51
C HIS A 70 -20.65 -7.63 10.21
N ARG A 71 -19.86 -7.11 9.27
CA ARG A 71 -20.31 -6.92 7.89
C ARG A 71 -20.12 -8.20 7.11
N VAL A 72 -21.21 -8.71 6.56
CA VAL A 72 -21.25 -9.99 5.89
C VAL A 72 -21.69 -9.83 4.44
N VAL A 73 -21.20 -10.73 3.59
CA VAL A 73 -21.74 -10.97 2.26
C VAL A 73 -22.17 -12.42 2.16
N LEU A 74 -23.34 -12.65 1.58
CA LEU A 74 -23.91 -13.95 1.28
C LEU A 74 -23.96 -14.14 -0.25
N THR A 75 -23.62 -15.32 -0.71
CA THR A 75 -23.88 -15.76 -2.09
C THR A 75 -24.44 -17.17 -2.11
N VAL A 76 -25.22 -17.47 -3.15
CA VAL A 76 -25.81 -18.79 -3.39
C VAL A 76 -25.19 -19.40 -4.63
N MET A 77 -24.77 -20.65 -4.53
CA MET A 77 -24.15 -21.36 -5.64
C MET A 77 -25.19 -21.71 -6.71
N ALA A 78 -24.79 -21.68 -7.98
CA ALA A 78 -25.65 -22.12 -9.08
C ALA A 78 -25.83 -23.65 -9.13
N ASN A 79 -24.81 -24.40 -8.69
CA ASN A 79 -24.80 -25.86 -8.63
C ASN A 79 -23.94 -26.32 -7.45
N ASP A 80 -24.36 -27.35 -6.74
CA ASP A 80 -23.73 -27.92 -5.55
C ASP A 80 -22.64 -28.95 -5.90
N ASN A 81 -21.38 -28.57 -5.69
CA ASN A 81 -20.20 -29.46 -5.64
C ASN A 81 -18.95 -28.64 -5.29
N THR A 82 -17.84 -29.33 -5.04
CA THR A 82 -16.58 -28.71 -4.63
C THR A 82 -15.99 -27.79 -5.70
N ARG A 83 -16.15 -28.08 -7.01
CA ARG A 83 -15.60 -27.24 -8.09
C ARG A 83 -16.32 -25.90 -8.18
N ASN A 84 -17.65 -25.91 -8.18
CA ASN A 84 -18.45 -24.69 -8.18
C ASN A 84 -18.26 -23.90 -6.89
N ALA A 85 -18.16 -24.59 -5.75
CA ALA A 85 -17.87 -23.94 -4.47
C ALA A 85 -16.53 -23.20 -4.49
N ALA A 86 -15.50 -23.81 -5.09
CA ALA A 86 -14.20 -23.18 -5.28
C ALA A 86 -14.26 -21.94 -6.17
N THR A 87 -14.98 -22.00 -7.29
CA THR A 87 -15.17 -20.86 -8.22
C THR A 87 -15.90 -19.71 -7.54
N VAL A 88 -17.09 -19.98 -6.98
CA VAL A 88 -17.92 -18.97 -6.29
C VAL A 88 -17.13 -18.32 -5.15
N CYS A 89 -16.44 -19.12 -4.33
CA CYS A 89 -15.60 -18.60 -3.26
C CYS A 89 -14.43 -17.76 -3.80
N THR A 90 -13.77 -18.19 -4.88
CA THR A 90 -12.63 -17.46 -5.47
C THR A 90 -13.06 -16.08 -5.96
N ASP A 91 -14.19 -16.00 -6.64
CA ASP A 91 -14.75 -14.74 -7.14
C ASP A 91 -15.22 -13.85 -5.99
N MET A 92 -15.91 -14.38 -4.99
CA MET A 92 -16.29 -13.65 -3.77
C MET A 92 -15.09 -13.05 -3.06
N LEU A 93 -14.04 -13.83 -2.87
CA LEU A 93 -12.82 -13.37 -2.20
C LEU A 93 -12.02 -12.35 -3.04
N ARG A 94 -12.17 -12.36 -4.38
CA ARG A 94 -11.61 -11.34 -5.27
C ARG A 94 -12.41 -10.04 -5.18
N THR A 95 -13.73 -10.16 -5.11
CA THR A 95 -14.65 -9.04 -5.02
C THR A 95 -14.64 -8.41 -3.63
N PHE A 96 -14.47 -9.17 -2.55
CA PHE A 96 -14.43 -8.63 -1.18
C PHE A 96 -13.06 -8.89 -0.55
N PRO A 97 -12.06 -8.02 -0.80
CA PRO A 97 -10.66 -8.27 -0.43
C PRO A 97 -10.40 -8.25 1.08
N ARG A 98 -11.37 -7.79 1.89
CA ARG A 98 -11.27 -7.74 3.35
C ARG A 98 -11.89 -8.93 4.07
N ILE A 99 -12.44 -9.90 3.34
CA ILE A 99 -12.88 -11.15 3.96
C ILE A 99 -11.70 -11.77 4.73
N ARG A 100 -11.95 -12.14 5.98
CA ARG A 100 -11.02 -12.83 6.89
C ARG A 100 -11.48 -14.24 7.21
N CYS A 101 -12.77 -14.51 7.04
CA CYS A 101 -13.32 -15.84 7.19
C CYS A 101 -14.41 -16.11 6.15
N VAL A 102 -14.39 -17.30 5.54
CA VAL A 102 -15.51 -17.80 4.75
C VAL A 102 -16.28 -18.83 5.56
N VAL A 103 -17.59 -18.67 5.66
CA VAL A 103 -18.47 -19.58 6.38
C VAL A 103 -19.34 -20.36 5.39
N LEU A 104 -19.37 -21.68 5.55
CA LEU A 104 -20.37 -22.52 4.90
C LEU A 104 -21.50 -22.79 5.87
N THR A 105 -22.71 -22.44 5.47
CA THR A 105 -23.92 -22.70 6.24
C THR A 105 -24.98 -23.31 5.34
N GLY A 106 -25.57 -24.41 5.78
CA GLY A 106 -26.49 -25.16 4.95
C GLY A 106 -26.87 -26.49 5.58
N ILE A 107 -27.25 -27.45 4.76
CA ILE A 107 -27.69 -28.78 5.20
C ILE A 107 -26.61 -29.84 4.99
N ALA A 108 -26.75 -30.95 5.70
CA ALA A 108 -25.89 -32.13 5.60
C ALA A 108 -26.65 -33.41 5.96
N GLY A 109 -26.09 -34.56 5.60
CA GLY A 109 -26.51 -35.85 6.12
C GLY A 109 -25.77 -36.18 7.42
N GLY A 110 -26.48 -36.68 8.43
CA GLY A 110 -25.93 -36.99 9.75
C GLY A 110 -25.53 -38.46 9.90
N VAL A 111 -24.57 -38.72 10.79
CA VAL A 111 -24.20 -40.09 11.20
C VAL A 111 -24.94 -40.44 12.49
N PRO A 112 -26.01 -41.25 12.44
CA PRO A 112 -26.74 -41.66 13.63
C PRO A 112 -25.91 -42.65 14.45
N ALA A 113 -25.97 -42.55 15.78
CA ALA A 113 -25.26 -43.44 16.69
C ALA A 113 -26.21 -44.01 17.75
N PRO A 114 -27.17 -44.89 17.38
CA PRO A 114 -28.19 -45.40 18.30
C PRO A 114 -27.59 -46.12 19.51
N ASP A 115 -26.46 -46.79 19.32
CA ASP A 115 -25.74 -47.52 20.37
C ASP A 115 -24.88 -46.59 21.28
N GLN A 116 -24.79 -45.30 20.95
CA GLN A 116 -24.08 -44.28 21.74
C GLN A 116 -24.98 -43.04 21.89
N PRO A 117 -26.00 -43.08 22.78
CA PRO A 117 -27.04 -42.03 22.85
C PRO A 117 -26.50 -40.61 22.90
N ALA A 118 -25.43 -40.35 23.66
CA ALA A 118 -24.81 -39.03 23.77
C ALA A 118 -24.29 -38.45 22.43
N ARG A 119 -23.90 -39.31 21.49
CA ARG A 119 -23.41 -38.95 20.14
C ARG A 119 -24.47 -39.11 19.05
N HIS A 120 -25.67 -39.51 19.42
CA HIS A 120 -26.74 -39.79 18.47
C HIS A 120 -27.22 -38.50 17.79
N VAL A 121 -27.07 -38.41 16.48
CA VAL A 121 -27.53 -37.28 15.64
C VAL A 121 -28.97 -37.55 15.16
N ARG A 122 -29.82 -36.52 15.18
CA ARG A 122 -31.20 -36.56 14.68
C ARG A 122 -31.49 -35.54 13.57
N LEU A 123 -32.62 -35.69 12.88
CA LEU A 123 -33.07 -34.69 11.91
C LEU A 123 -33.42 -33.36 12.59
N GLY A 124 -32.96 -32.28 11.96
CA GLY A 124 -33.04 -30.91 12.47
C GLY A 124 -32.00 -30.58 13.55
N ASP A 125 -31.09 -31.48 13.90
CA ASP A 125 -29.92 -31.15 14.70
C ASP A 125 -28.92 -30.28 13.91
N VAL A 126 -27.98 -29.67 14.63
CA VAL A 126 -26.90 -28.85 14.07
C VAL A 126 -25.56 -29.54 14.30
N VAL A 127 -24.71 -29.59 13.29
CA VAL A 127 -23.32 -30.08 13.37
C VAL A 127 -22.35 -28.96 13.04
N VAL A 128 -21.34 -28.78 13.88
CA VAL A 128 -20.34 -27.71 13.77
C VAL A 128 -18.96 -28.33 13.58
N ALA A 129 -18.26 -27.90 12.53
CA ALA A 129 -16.97 -28.46 12.11
C ALA A 129 -15.76 -28.00 12.94
N VAL A 130 -15.82 -28.13 14.28
CA VAL A 130 -14.75 -27.66 15.17
C VAL A 130 -13.49 -28.54 15.13
N ASP A 131 -13.61 -29.80 14.69
CA ASP A 131 -12.49 -30.75 14.56
C ASP A 131 -12.03 -30.90 13.08
N GLY A 132 -12.36 -29.90 12.26
CA GLY A 132 -12.00 -29.80 10.85
C GLY A 132 -12.92 -30.57 9.90
N ILE A 133 -12.42 -30.85 8.70
CA ILE A 133 -13.09 -31.68 7.69
C ILE A 133 -12.24 -32.90 7.30
N ALA A 134 -12.90 -33.91 6.73
CA ALA A 134 -12.24 -35.00 6.03
C ALA A 134 -12.69 -35.00 4.56
N ASP A 135 -11.77 -34.66 3.65
CA ASP A 135 -12.00 -34.83 2.21
C ASP A 135 -11.85 -36.32 1.84
N TYR A 136 -12.99 -37.00 1.73
CA TYR A 136 -13.04 -38.41 1.38
C TYR A 136 -13.07 -38.64 -0.14
N GLY A 137 -13.19 -37.57 -0.93
CA GLY A 137 -13.08 -37.60 -2.39
C GLY A 137 -11.64 -37.50 -2.90
N HIS A 138 -10.76 -36.79 -2.17
CA HIS A 138 -9.36 -36.57 -2.56
C HIS A 138 -8.38 -37.55 -1.88
N ILE A 139 -8.47 -38.81 -2.30
CA ILE A 139 -7.69 -39.92 -1.73
C ILE A 139 -6.59 -40.41 -2.68
N ARG A 140 -5.49 -40.93 -2.12
CA ARG A 140 -4.52 -41.76 -2.83
C ARG A 140 -4.96 -43.21 -2.74
N GLN A 141 -5.24 -43.83 -3.88
CA GLN A 141 -5.41 -45.28 -3.93
C GLN A 141 -4.06 -45.97 -3.85
N VAL A 142 -3.91 -46.85 -2.86
CA VAL A 142 -2.74 -47.70 -2.61
C VAL A 142 -3.22 -49.12 -2.32
N PRO A 143 -2.39 -50.16 -2.50
CA PRO A 143 -2.74 -51.51 -2.08
C PRO A 143 -3.19 -51.52 -0.60
N GLY A 144 -4.37 -52.04 -0.33
CA GLY A 144 -5.01 -51.99 1.00
C GLY A 144 -6.04 -50.87 1.12
N SER A 145 -5.92 -50.02 2.14
CA SER A 145 -6.87 -48.94 2.43
C SER A 145 -6.49 -47.63 1.72
N PRO A 146 -7.44 -46.89 1.13
CA PRO A 146 -7.20 -45.54 0.62
C PRO A 146 -6.63 -44.62 1.70
N GLN A 147 -5.64 -43.80 1.32
CA GLN A 147 -5.02 -42.83 2.22
C GLN A 147 -5.42 -41.41 1.84
N GLN A 148 -5.67 -40.55 2.83
CA GLN A 148 -5.92 -39.13 2.59
C GLN A 148 -4.63 -38.48 2.08
N ARG A 149 -4.72 -37.71 0.99
CA ARG A 149 -3.51 -37.13 0.36
C ARG A 149 -2.88 -36.03 1.19
N ARG A 150 -3.69 -35.15 1.80
CA ARG A 150 -3.27 -34.03 2.62
C ARG A 150 -4.32 -33.74 3.71
N PRO A 151 -3.91 -33.32 4.92
CA PRO A 151 -4.85 -32.80 5.89
C PRO A 151 -5.45 -31.48 5.39
N ALA A 152 -6.72 -31.23 5.69
CA ALA A 152 -7.36 -29.96 5.41
C ALA A 152 -6.84 -28.87 6.36
N ALA A 153 -6.97 -27.61 5.96
CA ALA A 153 -6.67 -26.49 6.86
C ALA A 153 -7.59 -26.54 8.08
N GLU A 154 -7.09 -26.14 9.25
CA GLU A 154 -7.89 -26.04 10.47
C GLU A 154 -8.95 -24.93 10.36
N PRO A 155 -10.11 -25.07 11.03
CA PRO A 155 -11.14 -24.03 11.07
C PRO A 155 -10.65 -22.76 11.78
N SER A 156 -11.34 -21.66 11.54
CA SER A 156 -11.04 -20.34 12.13
C SER A 156 -11.01 -20.41 13.66
N ALA A 157 -9.85 -20.16 14.24
CA ALA A 157 -9.64 -20.19 15.68
C ALA A 157 -10.54 -19.17 16.42
N ASP A 158 -10.87 -18.04 15.79
CA ASP A 158 -11.78 -17.04 16.36
C ASP A 158 -13.20 -17.59 16.50
N LEU A 159 -13.72 -18.26 15.47
CA LEU A 159 -15.06 -18.82 15.49
C LEU A 159 -15.12 -20.09 16.35
N VAL A 160 -14.05 -20.90 16.40
CA VAL A 160 -13.94 -22.00 17.36
C VAL A 160 -13.95 -21.47 18.79
N ARG A 161 -13.24 -20.37 19.10
CA ARG A 161 -13.29 -19.72 20.42
C ARG A 161 -14.70 -19.19 20.73
N ALA A 162 -15.40 -18.63 19.75
CA ALA A 162 -16.78 -18.19 19.93
C ALA A 162 -17.71 -19.36 20.27
N VAL A 163 -17.54 -20.51 19.62
CA VAL A 163 -18.23 -21.76 20.01
C VAL A 163 -17.90 -22.16 21.45
N ARG A 164 -16.63 -22.10 21.86
CA ARG A 164 -16.25 -22.41 23.26
C ARG A 164 -16.92 -21.46 24.26
N ARG A 165 -17.11 -20.18 23.91
CA ARG A 165 -17.87 -19.22 24.73
C ARG A 165 -19.34 -19.59 24.83
N ILE A 166 -19.97 -20.03 23.74
CA ILE A 166 -21.34 -20.54 23.77
C ILE A 166 -21.42 -21.75 24.70
N GLN A 167 -20.53 -22.74 24.55
CA GLN A 167 -20.49 -23.91 25.41
C GLN A 167 -20.31 -23.53 26.89
N GLU A 168 -19.41 -22.59 27.20
CA GLU A 168 -19.21 -22.05 28.54
C GLU A 168 -20.49 -21.39 29.12
N LYS A 169 -21.27 -20.70 28.28
CA LYS A 169 -22.56 -20.13 28.67
C LYS A 169 -23.61 -21.22 28.88
N GLU A 170 -23.66 -22.23 28.03
CA GLU A 170 -24.59 -23.36 28.14
C GLU A 170 -24.42 -24.16 29.45
N TYR A 171 -23.21 -24.19 30.02
CA TYR A 171 -22.98 -24.75 31.37
C TYR A 171 -23.63 -23.94 32.50
N ARG A 172 -23.92 -22.66 32.28
CA ARG A 172 -24.55 -21.75 33.24
C ARG A 172 -26.05 -21.59 32.98
N GLU A 173 -26.39 -21.37 31.72
CA GLU A 173 -27.74 -21.09 31.24
C GLU A 173 -27.94 -21.72 29.86
N PRO A 174 -28.99 -22.54 29.64
CA PRO A 174 -29.25 -23.14 28.35
C PRO A 174 -29.51 -22.10 27.25
N LEU A 175 -29.02 -22.36 26.03
CA LEU A 175 -29.23 -21.49 24.89
C LEU A 175 -30.73 -21.31 24.56
N ASP A 176 -31.15 -20.05 24.43
CA ASP A 176 -32.51 -19.65 24.04
C ASP A 176 -32.68 -19.73 22.50
N TRP A 177 -32.99 -20.94 22.03
CA TRP A 177 -33.16 -21.23 20.60
C TRP A 177 -34.22 -20.36 19.90
N PRO A 178 -35.43 -20.15 20.44
CA PRO A 178 -36.42 -19.25 19.84
C PRO A 178 -35.85 -17.87 19.47
N ARG A 179 -35.04 -17.29 20.34
CA ARG A 179 -34.40 -15.99 20.10
C ARG A 179 -33.43 -16.02 18.91
N LEU A 180 -32.68 -17.11 18.73
CA LEU A 180 -31.73 -17.26 17.63
C LEU A 180 -32.40 -17.38 16.26
N LEU A 181 -33.60 -17.96 16.24
CA LEU A 181 -34.39 -18.19 15.03
C LEU A 181 -35.36 -17.04 14.72
N THR A 182 -35.37 -16.00 15.57
CA THR A 182 -36.24 -14.83 15.39
C THR A 182 -35.78 -14.07 14.14
N PRO A 183 -36.64 -13.93 13.11
CA PRO A 183 -36.28 -13.22 11.90
C PRO A 183 -36.08 -11.73 12.19
N VAL A 184 -35.20 -11.10 11.42
CA VAL A 184 -34.96 -9.65 11.48
C VAL A 184 -35.93 -8.88 10.58
N HIS A 185 -36.54 -9.57 9.62
CA HIS A 185 -37.50 -9.03 8.66
C HIS A 185 -38.90 -9.60 8.90
N ASP A 186 -39.93 -8.85 8.53
CA ASP A 186 -41.33 -9.30 8.56
C ASP A 186 -41.62 -10.19 7.33
N GLN A 187 -41.04 -11.40 7.35
CA GLN A 187 -41.12 -12.40 6.28
C GLN A 187 -41.83 -13.66 6.78
N PRO A 188 -42.53 -14.41 5.90
CA PRO A 188 -43.27 -15.59 6.30
C PRO A 188 -42.34 -16.74 6.74
N MET A 189 -42.26 -16.95 8.06
CA MET A 189 -41.45 -18.02 8.68
C MET A 189 -42.11 -19.40 8.67
N ALA A 190 -43.35 -19.51 8.21
CA ALA A 190 -44.12 -20.77 8.23
C ALA A 190 -43.44 -21.90 7.45
N VAL A 191 -42.72 -21.57 6.37
CA VAL A 191 -41.97 -22.57 5.57
C VAL A 191 -40.83 -23.21 6.35
N PHE A 192 -40.30 -22.53 7.37
CA PHE A 192 -39.22 -23.02 8.22
C PHE A 192 -39.71 -23.77 9.47
N ALA A 193 -41.03 -23.99 9.59
CA ALA A 193 -41.60 -24.71 10.72
C ALA A 193 -41.03 -26.14 10.80
N ARG A 194 -40.72 -26.57 12.03
CA ARG A 194 -40.21 -27.91 12.28
C ARG A 194 -41.28 -28.96 11.93
N PRO A 195 -40.96 -29.99 11.12
CA PRO A 195 -41.87 -31.11 10.90
C PRO A 195 -42.21 -31.87 12.19
N PRO A 196 -43.32 -32.63 12.22
CA PRO A 196 -43.66 -33.48 13.36
C PRO A 196 -42.53 -34.45 13.71
N ALA A 197 -42.26 -34.66 14.99
CA ALA A 197 -41.19 -35.57 15.42
C ALA A 197 -41.33 -37.02 14.88
N SER A 198 -42.53 -37.44 14.49
CA SER A 198 -42.79 -38.74 13.88
C SER A 198 -42.25 -38.89 12.45
N THR A 199 -41.86 -37.79 11.79
CA THR A 199 -41.22 -37.82 10.47
C THR A 199 -39.70 -37.95 10.56
N ASP A 200 -39.13 -37.90 11.77
CA ASP A 200 -37.74 -38.29 12.04
C ASP A 200 -37.68 -39.82 12.19
N ARG A 201 -37.27 -40.49 11.11
CA ARG A 201 -37.29 -41.96 11.02
C ARG A 201 -35.89 -42.48 10.72
N LEU A 202 -35.38 -43.32 11.61
CA LEU A 202 -34.11 -44.00 11.45
C LEU A 202 -34.31 -45.44 10.96
N PHE A 203 -33.41 -45.88 10.08
CA PHE A 203 -33.40 -47.24 9.54
C PHE A 203 -32.02 -47.87 9.75
N LYS A 204 -32.01 -49.19 9.95
CA LYS A 204 -30.80 -50.02 9.95
C LYS A 204 -30.99 -51.21 9.03
N ALA A 205 -30.19 -51.29 7.97
CA ALA A 205 -30.32 -52.27 6.89
C ALA A 205 -31.77 -52.38 6.33
N GLY A 206 -32.42 -51.22 6.14
CA GLY A 206 -33.80 -51.11 5.65
C GLY A 206 -34.91 -51.39 6.68
N THR A 207 -34.55 -51.72 7.92
CA THR A 207 -35.52 -51.95 9.01
C THR A 207 -35.65 -50.67 9.86
N PRO A 208 -36.86 -50.13 10.10
CA PRO A 208 -37.04 -49.01 11.01
C PRO A 208 -36.54 -49.36 12.41
N ILE A 209 -35.77 -48.46 13.03
CA ILE A 209 -35.33 -48.58 14.42
C ILE A 209 -35.69 -47.32 15.18
N ASP A 210 -35.90 -47.47 16.48
CA ASP A 210 -36.18 -46.33 17.34
C ASP A 210 -34.92 -45.51 17.60
N HIS A 211 -35.10 -44.19 17.68
CA HIS A 211 -34.09 -43.33 18.27
C HIS A 211 -33.95 -43.67 19.77
N PRO A 212 -32.73 -43.58 20.34
CA PRO A 212 -32.57 -43.70 21.79
C PRO A 212 -33.43 -42.66 22.51
N PRO A 213 -33.81 -42.87 23.78
CA PRO A 213 -34.58 -41.89 24.54
C PRO A 213 -33.94 -40.49 24.51
N ARG A 214 -34.77 -39.45 24.40
CA ARG A 214 -34.29 -38.05 24.33
C ARG A 214 -33.46 -37.66 25.55
N ALA A 215 -33.87 -38.13 26.73
CA ALA A 215 -33.14 -37.92 27.98
C ALA A 215 -31.72 -38.49 27.95
N GLU A 216 -31.54 -39.71 27.44
CA GLU A 216 -30.22 -40.37 27.33
C GLU A 216 -29.33 -39.73 26.27
N SER A 217 -29.95 -39.23 25.20
CA SER A 217 -29.26 -38.59 24.10
C SER A 217 -29.05 -37.08 24.30
N GLY A 218 -29.52 -36.51 25.41
CA GLY A 218 -29.41 -35.08 25.71
C GLY A 218 -30.23 -34.17 24.79
N HIS A 219 -31.23 -34.70 24.09
CA HIS A 219 -32.12 -33.90 23.26
C HIS A 219 -33.24 -33.30 24.11
N ARG A 220 -33.55 -32.03 23.84
CA ARG A 220 -34.72 -31.35 24.40
C ARG A 220 -35.86 -31.37 23.36
N GLU A 221 -37.10 -31.41 23.84
CA GLU A 221 -38.26 -31.38 22.94
C GLU A 221 -38.35 -30.03 22.22
N GLY A 222 -38.66 -30.06 20.92
CA GLY A 222 -38.75 -28.87 20.07
C GLY A 222 -37.42 -28.20 19.72
N VAL A 223 -36.34 -28.48 20.46
CA VAL A 223 -35.06 -27.78 20.36
C VAL A 223 -34.02 -28.60 19.57
N PRO A 224 -33.33 -28.01 18.57
CA PRO A 224 -32.18 -28.64 17.92
C PRO A 224 -31.05 -28.94 18.91
N LYS A 225 -30.42 -30.11 18.81
CA LYS A 225 -29.17 -30.39 19.54
C LYS A 225 -27.97 -29.98 18.66
N VAL A 226 -26.94 -29.41 19.29
CA VAL A 226 -25.68 -29.09 18.62
C VAL A 226 -24.66 -30.20 18.86
N HIS A 227 -24.04 -30.67 17.80
CA HIS A 227 -22.94 -31.62 17.82
C HIS A 227 -21.68 -30.96 17.29
N TYR A 228 -20.56 -31.31 17.90
CA TYR A 228 -19.25 -30.74 17.60
C TYR A 228 -18.35 -31.87 17.12
N GLY A 229 -17.77 -31.75 15.93
CA GLY A 229 -16.92 -32.81 15.40
C GLY A 229 -16.43 -32.54 13.99
N ARG A 230 -15.89 -33.58 13.36
CA ARG A 230 -15.40 -33.52 11.99
C ARG A 230 -16.53 -33.81 11.00
N ILE A 231 -16.53 -33.09 9.88
CA ILE A 231 -17.50 -33.29 8.78
C ILE A 231 -16.78 -33.86 7.55
N GLY A 232 -17.37 -34.86 6.91
CA GLY A 232 -16.87 -35.43 5.66
C GLY A 232 -17.31 -34.60 4.45
N THR A 233 -16.42 -34.34 3.52
CA THR A 233 -16.70 -33.60 2.27
C THR A 233 -16.32 -34.40 1.03
N GLY A 234 -17.16 -34.34 -0.01
CA GLY A 234 -16.87 -34.94 -1.32
C GLY A 234 -17.97 -34.70 -2.36
N ASP A 235 -17.64 -34.84 -3.64
CA ASP A 235 -18.53 -34.56 -4.79
C ASP A 235 -19.67 -35.58 -5.00
N THR A 236 -19.91 -36.50 -4.06
CA THR A 236 -20.90 -37.57 -4.21
C THR A 236 -21.98 -37.44 -3.14
N LEU A 237 -23.23 -37.34 -3.57
CA LEU A 237 -24.38 -37.45 -2.67
C LEU A 237 -24.41 -38.87 -2.06
N LEU A 238 -24.17 -38.95 -0.76
CA LEU A 238 -24.05 -40.22 -0.05
C LEU A 238 -25.42 -40.69 0.45
N LEU A 239 -25.98 -41.72 -0.20
CA LEU A 239 -27.26 -42.35 0.15
C LEU A 239 -27.12 -43.86 0.39
N ASP A 240 -25.97 -44.27 0.94
CA ASP A 240 -25.64 -45.66 1.22
C ASP A 240 -25.20 -45.79 2.68
N GLU A 241 -26.04 -46.44 3.49
CA GLU A 241 -25.85 -46.66 4.92
C GLU A 241 -24.51 -47.35 5.24
N ARG A 242 -24.16 -48.41 4.49
CA ARG A 242 -22.93 -49.19 4.76
C ARG A 242 -21.70 -48.38 4.40
N ARG A 243 -21.76 -47.64 3.29
CA ARG A 243 -20.68 -46.78 2.86
C ARG A 243 -20.51 -45.59 3.81
N ARG A 244 -21.61 -44.99 4.30
CA ARG A 244 -21.61 -43.98 5.35
C ARG A 244 -20.88 -44.47 6.57
N ASP A 245 -21.26 -45.61 7.13
CA ASP A 245 -20.66 -46.13 8.36
C ASP A 245 -19.16 -46.41 8.17
N THR A 246 -18.79 -47.01 7.04
CA THR A 246 -17.38 -47.27 6.69
C THR A 246 -16.56 -45.97 6.62
N LEU A 247 -17.09 -44.92 6.02
CA LEU A 247 -16.42 -43.62 5.91
C LEU A 247 -16.41 -42.89 7.25
N ALA A 248 -17.50 -42.96 8.01
CA ALA A 248 -17.64 -42.36 9.33
C ALA A 248 -16.60 -42.92 10.30
N ASP A 249 -16.46 -44.25 10.36
CA ASP A 249 -15.47 -44.92 11.21
C ASP A 249 -14.03 -44.59 10.76
N ARG A 250 -13.77 -44.63 9.45
CA ARG A 250 -12.43 -44.37 8.89
C ARG A 250 -11.97 -42.95 9.15
N HIS A 251 -12.83 -41.97 8.90
CA HIS A 251 -12.47 -40.55 8.93
C HIS A 251 -12.85 -39.85 10.23
N ARG A 252 -13.54 -40.56 11.14
CA ARG A 252 -14.09 -40.07 12.40
C ARG A 252 -15.02 -38.86 12.21
N VAL A 253 -15.88 -38.95 11.18
CA VAL A 253 -16.83 -37.88 10.84
C VAL A 253 -18.21 -38.17 11.41
N ILE A 254 -18.97 -37.11 11.69
CA ILE A 254 -20.34 -37.19 12.25
C ILE A 254 -21.42 -36.64 11.31
N ALA A 255 -21.01 -36.08 10.18
CA ALA A 255 -21.90 -35.62 9.11
C ALA A 255 -21.16 -35.63 7.77
N PHE A 256 -21.90 -35.54 6.66
CA PHE A 256 -21.38 -35.47 5.30
C PHE A 256 -22.06 -34.35 4.50
N GLU A 257 -21.26 -33.59 3.73
CA GLU A 257 -21.70 -32.55 2.79
C GLU A 257 -20.83 -32.56 1.51
N MET A 258 -21.08 -31.64 0.57
CA MET A 258 -20.51 -31.71 -0.79
C MET A 258 -19.74 -30.47 -1.26
N GLU A 259 -19.53 -29.44 -0.43
CA GLU A 259 -18.95 -28.16 -0.87
C GLU A 259 -17.62 -27.80 -0.19
N ALA A 260 -17.39 -28.23 1.05
CA ALA A 260 -16.33 -27.72 1.92
C ALA A 260 -14.95 -27.68 1.27
N ALA A 261 -14.54 -28.78 0.62
CA ALA A 261 -13.19 -28.91 0.09
C ALA A 261 -12.84 -27.76 -0.88
N GLY A 262 -13.79 -27.35 -1.72
CA GLY A 262 -13.60 -26.27 -2.68
C GLY A 262 -13.40 -24.91 -2.00
N VAL A 263 -14.31 -24.57 -1.07
CA VAL A 263 -14.24 -23.30 -0.33
C VAL A 263 -12.96 -23.21 0.50
N ILE A 264 -12.60 -24.30 1.19
CA ILE A 264 -11.42 -24.34 2.06
C ILE A 264 -10.14 -24.17 1.25
N VAL A 265 -10.03 -24.80 0.08
CA VAL A 265 -8.87 -24.61 -0.81
C VAL A 265 -8.78 -23.15 -1.27
N SER A 266 -9.89 -22.56 -1.72
CA SER A 266 -9.91 -21.15 -2.16
C SER A 266 -9.55 -20.19 -1.04
N ALA A 267 -10.09 -20.37 0.17
CA ALA A 267 -9.78 -19.53 1.33
C ALA A 267 -8.32 -19.72 1.81
N ALA A 268 -7.87 -20.96 2.00
CA ALA A 268 -6.53 -21.26 2.50
C ALA A 268 -5.42 -20.75 1.56
N SER A 269 -5.64 -20.79 0.25
CA SER A 269 -4.69 -20.25 -0.75
C SER A 269 -4.40 -18.74 -0.58
N ARG A 270 -5.30 -18.02 0.13
CA ARG A 270 -5.20 -16.58 0.42
C ARG A 270 -4.93 -16.29 1.90
N GLY A 271 -4.65 -17.31 2.71
CA GLY A 271 -4.47 -17.17 4.17
C GLY A 271 -5.75 -16.76 4.91
N ILE A 272 -6.92 -17.03 4.32
CA ILE A 272 -8.24 -16.68 4.86
C ILE A 272 -8.78 -17.88 5.65
N GLY A 273 -9.34 -17.63 6.83
CA GLY A 273 -9.94 -18.65 7.67
C GLY A 273 -11.24 -19.21 7.08
N TRP A 274 -11.69 -20.35 7.59
CA TRP A 274 -12.97 -20.92 7.21
C TRP A 274 -13.74 -21.46 8.43
N PHE A 275 -15.05 -21.59 8.31
CA PHE A 275 -15.87 -22.22 9.35
C PHE A 275 -17.12 -22.87 8.75
N MET A 276 -17.73 -23.81 9.45
CA MET A 276 -18.90 -24.52 8.94
C MET A 276 -19.91 -24.89 10.02
N VAL A 277 -21.19 -24.64 9.71
CA VAL A 277 -22.35 -25.04 10.50
C VAL A 277 -23.35 -25.72 9.56
N ARG A 278 -23.78 -26.95 9.88
CA ARG A 278 -24.70 -27.72 9.03
C ARG A 278 -25.92 -28.19 9.80
N GLY A 279 -27.10 -28.08 9.19
CA GLY A 279 -28.35 -28.64 9.69
C GLY A 279 -28.59 -30.04 9.12
N ILE A 280 -29.02 -30.98 9.94
CA ILE A 280 -29.16 -32.38 9.51
C ILE A 280 -30.52 -32.64 8.87
N VAL A 281 -30.52 -33.15 7.64
CA VAL A 281 -31.74 -33.38 6.84
C VAL A 281 -31.99 -34.83 6.45
N ASP A 282 -30.97 -35.67 6.52
CA ASP A 282 -31.05 -37.11 6.28
C ASP A 282 -29.95 -37.84 7.04
N TYR A 283 -29.94 -39.17 6.94
CA TYR A 283 -28.93 -40.03 7.57
C TYR A 283 -27.96 -40.63 6.54
N CYS A 284 -27.71 -39.94 5.42
CA CYS A 284 -26.96 -40.45 4.27
C CYS A 284 -27.47 -41.81 3.77
N ALA A 285 -28.79 -42.00 3.80
CA ALA A 285 -29.49 -43.22 3.43
C ALA A 285 -30.93 -42.91 2.99
N GLU A 286 -31.52 -43.78 2.19
CA GLU A 286 -32.93 -43.71 1.82
C GLU A 286 -33.85 -44.33 2.89
N PRO A 287 -35.09 -43.83 3.07
CA PRO A 287 -35.70 -42.70 2.36
C PRO A 287 -35.25 -41.33 2.93
N ARG A 288 -35.01 -40.36 2.04
CA ARG A 288 -34.81 -38.94 2.40
C ARG A 288 -36.14 -38.18 2.47
N ASP A 289 -36.28 -37.28 3.45
CA ASP A 289 -37.50 -36.46 3.62
C ASP A 289 -37.18 -34.97 3.55
N GLU A 290 -37.47 -34.35 2.40
CA GLU A 290 -37.09 -32.97 2.12
C GLU A 290 -37.83 -31.93 2.97
N ARG A 291 -38.91 -32.33 3.68
CA ARG A 291 -39.62 -31.46 4.63
C ARG A 291 -38.72 -30.92 5.73
N TRP A 292 -37.60 -31.60 6.01
CA TRP A 292 -36.64 -31.16 7.01
C TRP A 292 -35.70 -30.05 6.53
N PHE A 293 -35.54 -29.82 5.21
CA PHE A 293 -34.53 -28.87 4.70
C PHE A 293 -34.74 -27.45 5.21
N PRO A 294 -35.95 -26.87 5.19
CA PRO A 294 -36.13 -25.51 5.67
C PRO A 294 -35.75 -25.39 7.15
N CYS A 295 -36.34 -26.20 8.04
CA CYS A 295 -36.10 -26.08 9.47
C CYS A 295 -34.63 -26.35 9.86
N ALA A 296 -33.97 -27.30 9.20
CA ALA A 296 -32.55 -27.59 9.43
C ALA A 296 -31.65 -26.46 8.92
N SER A 297 -31.96 -25.88 7.76
CA SER A 297 -31.27 -24.70 7.23
C SER A 297 -31.36 -23.53 8.19
N LEU A 298 -32.56 -23.26 8.73
CA LEU A 298 -32.77 -22.19 9.71
C LEU A 298 -32.06 -22.47 11.04
N ALA A 299 -32.07 -23.71 11.52
CA ALA A 299 -31.34 -24.08 12.74
C ALA A 299 -29.84 -23.84 12.59
N ALA A 300 -29.24 -24.22 11.45
CA ALA A 300 -27.84 -23.96 11.15
C ALA A 300 -27.53 -22.45 11.08
N ALA A 301 -28.37 -21.70 10.35
CA ALA A 301 -28.24 -20.25 10.22
C ALA A 301 -28.37 -19.53 11.57
N GLY A 302 -29.33 -19.93 12.40
CA GLY A 302 -29.53 -19.39 13.75
C GLY A 302 -28.35 -19.68 14.69
N TYR A 303 -27.79 -20.89 14.62
CA TYR A 303 -26.60 -21.21 15.39
C TYR A 303 -25.37 -20.44 14.90
N LEU A 304 -25.20 -20.25 13.58
CA LEU A 304 -24.15 -19.39 13.04
C LEU A 304 -24.28 -17.94 13.55
N ARG A 305 -25.51 -17.39 13.56
CA ARG A 305 -25.78 -16.07 14.14
C ARG A 305 -25.35 -16.00 15.60
N ALA A 306 -25.63 -17.03 16.40
CA ALA A 306 -25.18 -17.11 17.79
C ALA A 306 -23.64 -17.12 17.90
N VAL A 307 -22.96 -17.90 17.06
CA VAL A 307 -21.49 -17.95 17.01
C VAL A 307 -20.91 -16.58 16.69
N LEU A 308 -21.47 -15.87 15.70
CA LEU A 308 -21.00 -14.54 15.34
C LEU A 308 -21.26 -13.49 16.42
N ALA A 309 -22.38 -13.58 17.13
CA ALA A 309 -22.69 -12.74 18.28
C ALA A 309 -21.73 -12.95 19.47
N GLU A 310 -21.07 -14.10 19.58
CA GLU A 310 -20.00 -14.36 20.56
C GLU A 310 -18.59 -14.14 19.99
N CYS A 311 -18.49 -13.87 18.69
CA CYS A 311 -17.24 -13.56 18.01
C CYS A 311 -17.01 -12.05 17.99
N ARG A 312 -15.80 -11.62 18.33
CA ARG A 312 -15.41 -10.22 18.10
C ARG A 312 -15.35 -9.95 16.59
N PRO A 313 -15.67 -8.74 16.12
CA PRO A 313 -15.48 -8.36 14.73
C PRO A 313 -14.05 -8.63 14.29
N PHE A 314 -13.90 -9.27 13.12
CA PHE A 314 -12.59 -9.36 12.51
C PHE A 314 -12.06 -7.95 12.25
N PRO A 315 -10.77 -7.69 12.47
CA PRO A 315 -10.21 -6.38 12.20
C PRO A 315 -10.36 -6.08 10.70
N VAL A 316 -11.23 -5.11 10.38
CA VAL A 316 -11.15 -4.38 9.13
C VAL A 316 -9.88 -3.54 9.26
N LEU A 317 -8.75 -4.13 8.88
CA LEU A 317 -7.61 -3.33 8.50
C LEU A 317 -8.09 -2.56 7.27
N ARG A 318 -8.59 -1.33 7.49
CA ARG A 318 -8.76 -0.34 6.43
C ARG A 318 -7.37 -0.10 5.89
N SER A 319 -6.93 -0.97 4.99
CA SER A 319 -5.68 -0.71 4.31
C SER A 319 -6.00 0.41 3.34
N ALA A 320 -5.43 1.58 3.62
CA ALA A 320 -5.08 2.47 2.54
C ALA A 320 -4.10 1.69 1.65
N ALA A 321 -4.64 0.99 0.64
CA ALA A 321 -3.93 0.20 -0.35
C ALA A 321 -3.06 -0.96 0.20
N GLY A 322 -2.80 -1.95 -0.65
CA GLY A 322 -2.61 -3.35 -0.27
C GLY A 322 -1.23 -3.76 0.24
N SER A 323 -1.12 -5.08 0.35
CA SER A 323 0.02 -5.91 0.76
C SER A 323 0.18 -6.11 2.28
N GLY A 324 0.03 -7.37 2.67
CA GLY A 324 0.57 -7.84 3.94
C GLY A 324 2.07 -8.09 3.79
N ALA A 325 2.82 -7.80 4.84
CA ALA A 325 4.11 -8.42 5.10
C ALA A 325 4.48 -8.32 6.60
N LEU A 326 4.97 -9.46 7.09
CA LEU A 326 5.89 -9.72 8.22
C LEU A 326 5.54 -9.21 9.63
N ALA A 327 5.23 -10.19 10.49
CA ALA A 327 5.18 -10.08 11.95
C ALA A 327 6.58 -9.81 12.53
N LEU A 328 7.00 -8.55 12.55
CA LEU A 328 8.15 -8.09 13.33
C LEU A 328 7.83 -7.97 14.84
N LEU A 329 6.55 -7.99 15.25
CA LEU A 329 6.15 -7.65 16.62
C LEU A 329 4.96 -8.49 17.14
N PRO A 330 4.95 -8.91 18.42
CA PRO A 330 3.78 -9.42 19.12
C PRO A 330 2.70 -8.33 19.35
N ASP A 331 1.42 -8.71 19.36
CA ASP A 331 0.27 -7.79 19.54
C ASP A 331 0.36 -6.82 20.75
N PRO A 332 0.84 -7.23 21.94
CA PRO A 332 0.94 -6.32 23.10
C PRO A 332 1.95 -5.17 22.91
N GLU A 333 3.01 -5.41 22.13
CA GLU A 333 4.02 -4.39 21.84
C GLU A 333 3.49 -3.38 20.82
N LEU A 334 2.71 -3.86 19.85
CA LEU A 334 1.99 -3.01 18.90
C LEU A 334 0.99 -2.08 19.61
N ASP A 335 0.33 -2.53 20.67
CA ASP A 335 -0.61 -1.70 21.42
C ASP A 335 0.07 -0.57 22.21
N VAL A 336 1.23 -0.84 22.82
CA VAL A 336 2.04 0.20 23.48
C VAL A 336 2.54 1.22 22.45
N LEU A 337 3.00 0.75 21.30
CA LEU A 337 3.49 1.62 20.24
C LEU A 337 2.38 2.45 19.58
N ARG A 338 1.21 1.86 19.36
CA ARG A 338 0.01 2.57 18.89
C ARG A 338 -0.32 3.74 19.82
N GLY A 339 -0.33 3.49 21.13
CA GLY A 339 -0.55 4.56 22.11
C GLY A 339 0.48 5.68 22.04
N LEU A 340 1.77 5.35 21.82
CA LEU A 340 2.82 6.37 21.68
C LEU A 340 2.72 7.17 20.38
N LEU A 341 2.23 6.55 19.30
CA LEU A 341 2.12 7.17 17.98
C LEU A 341 0.79 7.94 17.78
N ASP A 342 -0.28 7.55 18.47
CA ASP A 342 -1.56 8.29 18.49
C ASP A 342 -1.39 9.66 19.15
N ASP A 343 -0.52 9.77 20.15
CA ASP A 343 -0.21 11.03 20.83
C ASP A 343 0.66 11.98 19.99
N VAL A 344 1.16 11.54 18.82
CA VAL A 344 2.02 12.35 17.94
C VAL A 344 1.17 13.22 17.03
N SER A 345 1.23 14.54 17.24
CA SER A 345 0.55 15.54 16.43
C SER A 345 1.49 16.69 16.05
N GLY A 346 1.15 17.44 14.99
CA GLY A 346 1.89 18.63 14.59
C GLY A 346 3.22 18.40 13.85
N LEU A 347 3.50 17.16 13.42
CA LEU A 347 4.68 16.83 12.60
C LEU A 347 4.36 16.93 11.10
N ASP A 348 5.34 17.39 10.31
CA ASP A 348 5.34 17.16 8.86
C ASP A 348 5.67 15.69 8.58
N LEU A 349 4.62 14.86 8.53
CA LEU A 349 4.73 13.42 8.33
C LEU A 349 5.34 13.04 6.98
N ALA A 350 5.19 13.89 5.96
CA ALA A 350 5.84 13.69 4.67
C ALA A 350 7.35 13.92 4.78
N ALA A 351 7.80 14.90 5.57
CA ALA A 351 9.23 15.06 5.86
C ALA A 351 9.78 13.90 6.72
N VAL A 352 9.02 13.43 7.72
CA VAL A 352 9.41 12.30 8.57
C VAL A 352 9.54 11.01 7.77
N TRP A 353 8.55 10.69 6.92
CA TRP A 353 8.59 9.56 5.99
C TRP A 353 9.85 9.54 5.15
N ARG A 354 10.10 10.65 4.45
CA ARG A 354 11.21 10.73 3.52
C ARG A 354 12.56 10.72 4.25
N ALA A 355 12.62 11.25 5.48
CA ALA A 355 13.81 11.16 6.31
C ALA A 355 14.12 9.72 6.77
N ALA A 356 13.09 8.94 7.08
CA ALA A 356 13.16 7.57 7.59
C ALA A 356 13.49 6.52 6.51
N ILE A 357 12.89 6.63 5.33
CA ILE A 357 12.96 5.58 4.29
C ILE A 357 13.86 5.98 3.11
N GLY A 358 14.21 7.26 3.02
CA GLY A 358 14.97 7.79 1.89
C GLY A 358 14.23 7.56 0.57
N LYS A 359 14.84 6.76 -0.33
CA LYS A 359 14.41 6.57 -1.73
C LYS A 359 13.83 5.19 -2.02
N LEU A 360 13.61 4.36 -0.99
CA LEU A 360 13.17 2.97 -1.15
C LEU A 360 11.69 2.85 -1.56
N THR A 361 10.89 3.91 -1.42
CA THR A 361 9.46 3.87 -1.75
C THR A 361 8.93 5.27 -2.14
N PRO A 362 8.16 5.41 -3.23
CA PRO A 362 7.42 6.65 -3.49
C PRO A 362 6.43 6.94 -2.35
N VAL A 363 6.20 8.22 -2.06
CA VAL A 363 5.14 8.63 -1.12
C VAL A 363 3.80 8.16 -1.71
N PRO A 364 2.94 7.48 -0.96
CA PRO A 364 1.64 7.03 -1.48
C PRO A 364 0.81 8.22 -1.98
N ASP A 365 0.02 8.02 -3.05
CA ASP A 365 -0.84 9.05 -3.66
C ASP A 365 -1.81 9.72 -2.66
N ARG A 366 -2.10 9.03 -1.55
CA ARG A 366 -2.70 9.61 -0.35
C ARG A 366 -1.67 9.58 0.79
N PRO A 367 -0.99 10.70 1.10
CA PRO A 367 0.00 10.72 2.17
C PRO A 367 -0.69 10.40 3.50
N PRO A 368 -0.12 9.51 4.33
CA PRO A 368 -0.65 9.21 5.65
C PRO A 368 -0.80 10.49 6.49
N THR A 369 -1.93 10.62 7.17
CA THR A 369 -2.31 11.82 7.91
C THR A 369 -1.93 11.76 9.39
N THR A 370 -1.57 10.56 9.87
CA THR A 370 -1.11 10.33 11.24
C THR A 370 0.20 9.54 11.29
N ALA A 371 0.97 9.70 12.37
CA ALA A 371 2.19 8.94 12.59
C ALA A 371 1.93 7.42 12.67
N LEU A 372 0.75 7.02 13.17
CA LEU A 372 0.34 5.63 13.23
C LEU A 372 0.03 5.04 11.84
N GLU A 373 -0.65 5.78 10.97
CA GLU A 373 -0.86 5.37 9.58
C GLU A 373 0.48 5.21 8.83
N LEU A 374 1.40 6.15 9.08
CA LEU A 374 2.75 6.12 8.51
C LEU A 374 3.53 4.90 8.96
N PHE A 375 3.51 4.60 10.26
CA PHE A 375 4.13 3.41 10.85
C PHE A 375 3.55 2.13 10.28
N THR A 376 2.22 2.05 10.20
CA THR A 376 1.51 0.86 9.71
C THR A 376 1.86 0.56 8.27
N HIS A 377 2.02 1.60 7.44
CA HIS A 377 2.47 1.42 6.06
C HIS A 377 3.89 0.85 5.98
N LEU A 378 4.82 1.40 6.76
CA LEU A 378 6.23 0.99 6.71
C LEU A 378 6.56 -0.33 7.38
N ALA A 379 5.70 -0.80 8.28
CA ALA A 379 5.81 -2.13 8.86
C ALA A 379 5.80 -3.24 7.79
N GLY A 380 5.19 -2.99 6.62
CA GLY A 380 5.17 -3.93 5.49
C GLY A 380 6.31 -3.75 4.48
N VAL A 381 7.19 -2.76 4.65
CA VAL A 381 8.27 -2.46 3.70
C VAL A 381 9.55 -3.17 4.14
N ASN A 382 10.19 -3.90 3.22
CA ASN A 382 11.44 -4.58 3.49
C ASN A 382 12.57 -3.58 3.81
N ALA A 383 13.53 -4.02 4.63
CA ALA A 383 14.76 -3.26 4.87
C ALA A 383 15.51 -2.98 3.56
N GLY A 384 16.13 -1.81 3.49
CA GLY A 384 16.99 -1.42 2.39
C GLY A 384 18.37 -2.08 2.45
N ALA A 385 19.28 -1.60 1.60
CA ALA A 385 20.67 -2.05 1.58
C ALA A 385 21.45 -1.77 2.88
N ASP A 386 20.94 -0.85 3.72
CA ASP A 386 21.49 -0.56 5.05
C ASP A 386 21.06 -1.57 6.12
N GLY A 387 20.18 -2.51 5.78
CA GLY A 387 19.70 -3.56 6.68
C GLY A 387 18.76 -3.05 7.78
N VAL A 388 18.38 -1.77 7.77
CA VAL A 388 17.48 -1.19 8.76
C VAL A 388 16.04 -1.30 8.28
N PRO A 389 15.14 -1.95 9.04
CA PRO A 389 13.71 -1.94 8.75
C PRO A 389 13.16 -0.49 8.73
N PRO A 390 12.41 -0.08 7.69
CA PRO A 390 11.93 1.30 7.55
C PRO A 390 11.05 1.76 8.72
N VAL A 391 10.39 0.80 9.37
CA VAL A 391 9.57 1.02 10.57
C VAL A 391 10.40 1.45 11.80
N LEU A 392 11.63 0.96 11.95
CA LEU A 392 12.55 1.37 13.03
C LEU A 392 13.17 2.73 12.73
N ALA A 393 13.56 2.97 11.48
CA ALA A 393 14.01 4.29 11.04
C ALA A 393 12.93 5.37 11.23
N LEU A 394 11.66 5.03 10.99
CA LEU A 394 10.53 5.93 11.22
C LEU A 394 10.37 6.30 12.69
N ALA A 395 10.35 5.30 13.57
CA ALA A 395 10.21 5.53 15.00
C ALA A 395 11.35 6.39 15.55
N GLU A 396 12.58 6.19 15.05
CA GLU A 396 13.74 7.01 15.39
C GLU A 396 13.56 8.48 14.93
N GLU A 397 13.13 8.71 13.68
CA GLU A 397 12.90 10.06 13.16
C GLU A 397 11.74 10.78 13.87
N ILE A 398 10.68 10.06 14.27
CA ILE A 398 9.61 10.61 15.10
C ILE A 398 10.15 10.97 16.48
N ALA A 399 10.92 10.08 17.11
CA ALA A 399 11.44 10.28 18.45
C ALA A 399 12.32 11.53 18.61
N GLU A 400 13.00 11.92 17.53
CA GLU A 400 13.79 13.15 17.44
C GLU A 400 12.95 14.44 17.37
N ARG A 401 11.68 14.36 16.92
CA ARG A 401 10.84 15.54 16.63
C ARG A 401 9.69 15.76 17.61
N VAL A 402 9.47 14.82 18.52
CA VAL A 402 8.39 14.89 19.53
C VAL A 402 8.94 15.27 20.91
N GLU A 403 8.04 15.52 21.87
CA GLU A 403 8.42 15.84 23.24
C GLU A 403 9.36 14.79 23.85
N HIS A 404 10.29 15.27 24.70
CA HIS A 404 11.38 14.48 25.27
C HIS A 404 10.92 13.17 25.92
N ARG A 405 9.74 13.15 26.57
CA ARG A 405 9.20 11.94 27.23
C ARG A 405 8.73 10.88 26.22
N THR A 406 7.97 11.28 25.20
CA THR A 406 7.48 10.38 24.14
C THR A 406 8.63 9.91 23.26
N GLY A 407 9.55 10.82 22.92
CA GLY A 407 10.75 10.50 22.17
C GLY A 407 11.68 9.52 22.90
N ALA A 408 11.87 9.67 24.22
CA ALA A 408 12.67 8.72 24.99
C ALA A 408 12.06 7.30 25.00
N LYS A 409 10.72 7.19 25.09
CA LYS A 409 10.03 5.89 25.03
C LYS A 409 10.13 5.24 23.64
N LEU A 410 10.00 6.03 22.58
CA LEU A 410 10.18 5.55 21.20
C LEU A 410 11.61 5.07 20.94
N ARG A 411 12.64 5.83 21.37
CA ARG A 411 14.04 5.38 21.24
C ARG A 411 14.32 4.11 22.03
N ALA A 412 13.84 4.02 23.28
CA ALA A 412 13.99 2.82 24.09
C ALA A 412 13.33 1.59 23.43
N TRP A 413 12.18 1.78 22.77
CA TRP A 413 11.55 0.73 21.99
C TRP A 413 12.38 0.34 20.76
N VAL A 414 12.92 1.32 20.01
CA VAL A 414 13.80 1.06 18.86
C VAL A 414 15.03 0.25 19.28
N ASP A 415 15.65 0.62 20.41
CA ASP A 415 16.83 -0.07 20.94
C ASP A 415 16.51 -1.53 21.33
N ASP A 416 15.38 -1.77 22.02
CA ASP A 416 14.94 -3.12 22.39
C ASP A 416 14.71 -4.03 21.17
N VAL A 417 14.02 -3.52 20.14
CA VAL A 417 13.81 -4.27 18.89
C VAL A 417 15.14 -4.48 18.17
N ALA A 418 16.00 -3.47 18.13
CA ALA A 418 17.31 -3.59 17.48
C ALA A 418 18.21 -4.62 18.16
N GLU A 419 18.17 -4.75 19.49
CA GLU A 419 18.90 -5.79 20.22
C GLU A 419 18.33 -7.19 19.94
N ARG A 420 17.00 -7.37 20.03
CA ARG A 420 16.34 -8.67 19.81
C ARG A 420 16.56 -9.25 18.42
N TYR A 421 16.64 -8.39 17.41
CA TYR A 421 16.81 -8.80 16.01
C TYR A 421 18.24 -8.61 15.49
N HIS A 422 19.21 -8.32 16.37
CA HIS A 422 20.63 -8.13 16.01
C HIS A 422 20.89 -7.00 14.99
N LEU A 423 20.13 -5.90 15.09
CA LEU A 423 20.20 -4.71 14.23
C LEU A 423 20.89 -3.51 14.90
N ALA A 424 21.45 -3.66 16.11
CA ALA A 424 22.02 -2.56 16.87
C ALA A 424 23.13 -1.78 16.12
N GLU A 425 24.01 -2.48 15.40
CA GLU A 425 25.07 -1.86 14.59
C GLU A 425 24.51 -1.09 13.39
N ALA A 426 23.51 -1.66 12.70
CA ALA A 426 22.83 -1.03 11.58
C ALA A 426 22.09 0.26 12.03
N MET A 427 21.40 0.21 13.18
CA MET A 427 20.74 1.38 13.76
C MET A 427 21.74 2.46 14.21
N ALA A 428 22.89 2.08 14.78
CA ALA A 428 23.94 3.04 15.13
C ALA A 428 24.52 3.75 13.88
N ALA A 429 24.74 3.00 12.80
CA ALA A 429 25.17 3.56 11.52
C ALA A 429 24.11 4.51 10.92
N HIS A 430 22.83 4.14 11.00
CA HIS A 430 21.71 4.96 10.54
C HIS A 430 21.62 6.29 11.31
N ARG A 431 21.71 6.26 12.64
CA ARG A 431 21.75 7.47 13.51
C ARG A 431 22.91 8.39 13.15
N ALA A 432 24.11 7.84 12.98
CA ALA A 432 25.30 8.61 12.57
C ALA A 432 25.13 9.24 11.18
N ALA A 433 24.51 8.55 10.22
CA ALA A 433 24.22 9.07 8.90
C ALA A 433 23.16 10.19 8.93
N ALA A 434 22.11 10.05 9.73
CA ALA A 434 21.10 11.10 9.95
C ALA A 434 21.71 12.37 10.57
N GLN A 435 22.59 12.21 11.56
CA GLN A 435 23.29 13.33 12.17
C GLN A 435 24.23 14.06 11.19
N ARG A 436 24.96 13.32 10.35
CA ARG A 436 25.79 13.92 9.28
C ARG A 436 24.96 14.69 8.25
N ARG A 437 23.80 14.15 7.83
CA ARG A 437 22.88 14.85 6.92
C ARG A 437 22.40 16.18 7.50
N ARG A 438 22.05 16.20 8.78
CA ARG A 438 21.62 17.42 9.50
C ARG A 438 22.76 18.45 9.60
N GLN A 439 23.95 18.03 9.98
CA GLN A 439 25.12 18.91 10.05
C GLN A 439 25.49 19.52 8.68
N CYS A 440 25.31 18.79 7.57
CA CYS A 440 25.52 19.35 6.23
C CYS A 440 24.39 20.28 5.78
N ALA A 441 23.15 20.10 6.26
CA ALA A 441 22.00 20.95 5.92
C ALA A 441 22.11 22.35 6.55
N ASP A 442 22.77 22.47 7.71
CA ASP A 442 23.04 23.76 8.38
C ASP A 442 24.15 24.59 7.70
N GLU A 443 24.82 24.07 6.67
CA GLU A 443 26.02 24.69 6.04
C GLU A 443 25.77 25.29 4.63
N GLY A 444 24.53 25.64 4.27
CA GLY A 444 24.17 26.19 2.95
C GLY A 444 22.85 26.99 2.92
N PRO A 445 22.39 27.43 1.74
CA PRO A 445 21.14 28.15 1.62
C PRO A 445 19.96 27.18 1.81
N ALA A 446 18.81 27.71 2.24
CA ALA A 446 17.59 26.92 2.36
C ALA A 446 17.27 26.19 1.05
N VAL A 447 16.76 24.96 1.16
CA VAL A 447 16.21 24.24 0.02
C VAL A 447 15.00 25.02 -0.48
N GLN A 448 14.92 25.26 -1.78
CA GLN A 448 13.76 25.92 -2.40
C GLN A 448 13.09 24.94 -3.39
N PRO A 449 11.78 25.08 -3.64
CA PRO A 449 11.12 24.35 -4.72
C PRO A 449 11.84 24.57 -6.05
N CYS A 450 12.06 23.51 -6.81
CA CYS A 450 12.77 23.58 -8.08
C CYS A 450 12.50 22.37 -8.97
N VAL A 451 12.64 22.56 -10.28
CA VAL A 451 12.69 21.45 -11.24
C VAL A 451 14.12 21.31 -11.74
N VAL A 452 14.67 20.11 -11.61
CA VAL A 452 15.97 19.74 -12.18
C VAL A 452 15.70 19.05 -13.49
N ILE A 453 16.20 19.57 -14.61
CA ILE A 453 16.02 19.00 -15.94
C ILE A 453 17.39 18.59 -16.47
N GLN A 454 17.60 17.29 -16.61
CA GLN A 454 18.78 16.71 -17.24
C GLN A 454 18.54 16.53 -18.73
N VAL A 455 19.49 16.98 -19.54
CA VAL A 455 19.52 16.73 -20.98
C VAL A 455 20.83 16.03 -21.32
N GLU A 456 20.75 14.88 -21.97
CA GLU A 456 21.93 14.10 -22.36
C GLU A 456 21.75 13.58 -23.78
N ARG A 457 22.82 13.57 -24.59
CA ARG A 457 22.78 12.93 -25.92
C ARG A 457 22.86 11.42 -25.76
N ASP A 458 22.15 10.68 -26.59
CA ASP A 458 22.23 9.22 -26.60
C ASP A 458 23.64 8.78 -27.03
N GLY A 459 24.23 7.84 -26.28
CA GLY A 459 25.61 7.38 -26.51
C GLY A 459 25.80 6.56 -27.79
N ILE A 460 24.71 6.12 -28.43
CA ILE A 460 24.70 5.33 -29.67
C ILE A 460 24.20 6.19 -30.84
N ASP A 461 23.09 6.92 -30.66
CA ASP A 461 22.46 7.75 -31.69
C ASP A 461 22.63 9.26 -31.37
N PRO A 462 23.63 9.95 -31.97
CA PRO A 462 23.92 11.34 -31.63
C PRO A 462 22.80 12.33 -31.99
N GLU A 463 21.82 11.91 -32.80
CA GLU A 463 20.64 12.71 -33.14
C GLU A 463 19.55 12.63 -32.06
N ARG A 464 19.66 11.67 -31.14
CA ARG A 464 18.75 11.47 -30.01
C ARG A 464 19.32 12.05 -28.73
N CYS A 465 18.40 12.49 -27.89
CA CYS A 465 18.67 12.96 -26.54
C CYS A 465 17.65 12.36 -25.59
N GLU A 466 18.11 12.09 -24.37
CA GLU A 466 17.27 11.74 -23.25
C GLU A 466 17.09 12.97 -22.37
N VAL A 467 15.82 13.29 -22.08
CA VAL A 467 15.43 14.34 -21.14
C VAL A 467 14.82 13.67 -19.92
N ARG A 468 15.46 13.87 -18.76
CA ARG A 468 14.97 13.42 -17.46
C ARG A 468 14.72 14.62 -16.59
N TYR A 469 13.80 14.54 -15.65
CA TYR A 469 13.60 15.63 -14.72
C TYR A 469 13.17 15.15 -13.34
N TRP A 470 13.40 15.99 -12.34
CA TRP A 470 12.98 15.76 -10.97
C TRP A 470 12.36 17.04 -10.40
N ILE A 471 11.31 16.90 -9.60
CA ILE A 471 10.56 18.01 -9.01
C ILE A 471 10.79 18.01 -7.49
N GLN A 472 11.41 19.07 -6.97
CA GLN A 472 11.45 19.36 -5.54
C GLN A 472 10.18 20.15 -5.17
N ARG A 473 9.29 19.52 -4.40
CA ARG A 473 7.99 20.12 -4.03
C ARG A 473 8.08 21.20 -2.95
N THR A 474 8.94 21.00 -1.95
CA THR A 474 8.89 21.73 -0.67
C THR A 474 10.24 22.35 -0.30
N ALA A 475 10.24 23.45 0.45
CA ALA A 475 11.44 24.15 0.91
C ALA A 475 12.17 23.49 2.12
N THR A 476 11.97 22.20 2.37
CA THR A 476 12.46 21.52 3.58
C THR A 476 13.81 20.83 3.35
N SER A 477 13.78 19.58 2.90
CA SER A 477 14.98 18.77 2.64
C SER A 477 15.06 18.38 1.17
N TRP A 478 16.29 18.27 0.65
CA TRP A 478 16.55 17.93 -0.75
C TRP A 478 16.18 16.48 -1.05
N GLN A 479 15.02 16.30 -1.67
CA GLN A 479 14.41 14.99 -1.97
C GLN A 479 13.53 15.12 -3.23
N PRO A 480 14.14 15.37 -4.40
CA PRO A 480 13.39 15.66 -5.61
C PRO A 480 12.78 14.38 -6.18
N GLU A 481 11.51 14.45 -6.61
CA GLU A 481 10.74 13.32 -7.14
C GLU A 481 10.98 13.17 -8.65
N PRO A 482 11.34 11.98 -9.16
CA PRO A 482 11.57 11.78 -10.59
C PRO A 482 10.26 11.88 -11.38
N GLY A 483 10.32 12.58 -12.52
CA GLY A 483 9.29 12.56 -13.54
C GLY A 483 9.55 11.49 -14.61
N GLU A 484 8.59 11.30 -15.52
CA GLU A 484 8.74 10.35 -16.62
C GLU A 484 9.81 10.81 -17.63
N PRO A 485 10.85 9.99 -17.90
CA PRO A 485 11.89 10.34 -18.85
C PRO A 485 11.34 10.34 -20.29
N ARG A 486 11.91 11.20 -21.15
CA ARG A 486 11.54 11.30 -22.56
C ARG A 486 12.75 11.18 -23.47
N GLN A 487 12.69 10.26 -24.42
CA GLN A 487 13.62 10.23 -25.54
C GLN A 487 13.09 11.08 -26.69
N THR A 488 13.92 11.97 -27.22
CA THR A 488 13.55 12.91 -28.27
C THR A 488 14.75 13.26 -29.15
N ALA A 489 14.55 13.97 -30.26
CA ALA A 489 15.68 14.54 -31.01
C ALA A 489 16.14 15.84 -30.34
N PHE A 490 17.42 16.23 -30.48
CA PHE A 490 17.94 17.46 -29.85
C PHE A 490 17.08 18.70 -30.17
N ARG A 491 16.63 18.84 -31.42
CA ARG A 491 15.71 19.92 -31.88
C ARG A 491 14.34 19.97 -31.20
N ARG A 492 13.97 18.95 -30.42
CA ARG A 492 12.71 18.82 -29.68
C ARG A 492 12.94 18.74 -28.16
N VAL A 493 14.16 18.98 -27.69
CA VAL A 493 14.46 19.02 -26.25
C VAL A 493 13.68 20.15 -25.57
N GLU A 494 13.54 21.30 -26.22
CA GLU A 494 12.76 22.44 -25.71
C GLU A 494 11.29 22.05 -25.43
N GLN A 495 10.66 21.25 -26.30
CA GLN A 495 9.30 20.73 -26.08
C GLN A 495 9.23 19.73 -24.90
N ALA A 496 10.26 18.91 -24.73
CA ALA A 496 10.32 17.98 -23.60
C ALA A 496 10.53 18.71 -22.26
N MET A 497 11.35 19.77 -22.28
CA MET A 497 11.55 20.66 -21.14
C MET A 497 10.27 21.41 -20.78
N GLU A 498 9.56 22.01 -21.75
CA GLU A 498 8.28 22.68 -21.52
C GLU A 498 7.29 21.73 -20.82
N ALA A 499 7.18 20.49 -21.28
CA ALA A 499 6.30 19.51 -20.66
C ALA A 499 6.71 19.15 -19.22
N ALA A 500 8.01 19.10 -18.92
CA ALA A 500 8.51 18.90 -17.56
C ALA A 500 8.15 20.08 -16.65
N ILE A 501 8.26 21.32 -17.15
CA ILE A 501 7.88 22.53 -16.43
C ILE A 501 6.38 22.58 -16.20
N ARG A 502 5.57 22.28 -17.22
CA ARG A 502 4.11 22.21 -17.11
C ARG A 502 3.68 21.20 -16.04
N HIS A 503 4.35 20.06 -15.95
CA HIS A 503 4.11 19.09 -14.87
C HIS A 503 4.55 19.64 -13.50
N ALA A 504 5.69 20.30 -13.42
CA ALA A 504 6.14 20.90 -12.17
C ALA A 504 5.14 21.97 -11.65
N GLU A 505 4.56 22.78 -12.54
CA GLU A 505 3.52 23.76 -12.20
C GLU A 505 2.24 23.12 -11.66
N THR A 506 1.79 21.98 -12.21
CA THR A 506 0.63 21.27 -11.64
C THR A 506 0.92 20.70 -10.25
N VAL A 507 2.19 20.45 -9.94
CA VAL A 507 2.64 19.99 -8.62
C VAL A 507 2.72 21.15 -7.62
N TRP A 508 3.15 22.34 -8.06
CA TRP A 508 3.32 23.51 -7.20
C TRP A 508 2.09 24.40 -7.08
N TRP A 509 0.93 24.02 -7.61
CA TRP A 509 -0.29 24.86 -7.67
C TRP A 509 -0.71 25.51 -6.33
N HIS A 510 -0.38 24.91 -5.20
CA HIS A 510 -0.71 25.40 -3.86
C HIS A 510 0.43 26.19 -3.19
N SER A 511 1.58 26.32 -3.84
CA SER A 511 2.79 26.97 -3.30
C SER A 511 2.85 28.43 -3.75
N ALA A 512 3.24 29.30 -2.84
CA ALA A 512 3.57 30.69 -3.14
C ALA A 512 5.10 30.92 -3.19
N ASP A 513 5.89 29.87 -3.00
CA ASP A 513 7.35 29.95 -2.97
C ASP A 513 7.92 30.21 -4.37
N PRO A 514 8.99 31.00 -4.51
CA PRO A 514 9.70 31.12 -5.77
C PRO A 514 10.32 29.77 -6.19
N VAL A 515 10.09 29.38 -7.44
CA VAL A 515 10.59 28.13 -8.01
C VAL A 515 11.81 28.36 -8.89
N LEU A 516 12.82 27.50 -8.77
CA LEU A 516 14.05 27.54 -9.57
C LEU A 516 14.02 26.48 -10.69
N VAL A 517 14.56 26.81 -11.87
CA VAL A 517 14.83 25.84 -12.93
C VAL A 517 16.32 25.53 -12.96
N GLU A 518 16.69 24.28 -12.68
CA GLU A 518 18.08 23.79 -12.70
C GLU A 518 18.31 22.92 -13.94
N MET A 519 19.11 23.41 -14.90
CA MET A 519 19.46 22.68 -16.12
C MET A 519 20.74 21.88 -15.90
N LEU A 520 20.63 20.56 -15.79
CA LEU A 520 21.74 19.65 -15.56
C LEU A 520 22.29 19.13 -16.90
N LEU A 521 23.43 19.69 -17.33
CA LEU A 521 23.94 19.52 -18.69
C LEU A 521 25.35 18.90 -18.70
N PRO A 522 25.65 18.00 -19.65
CA PRO A 522 27.01 17.56 -19.93
C PRO A 522 27.84 18.71 -20.53
N THR A 523 29.16 18.57 -20.47
CA THR A 523 30.12 19.61 -20.89
C THR A 523 29.92 20.10 -22.32
N ASP A 524 29.45 19.24 -23.24
CA ASP A 524 29.17 19.61 -24.63
C ASP A 524 27.90 20.46 -24.81
N LEU A 525 26.96 20.38 -23.85
CA LEU A 525 25.72 21.17 -23.84
C LEU A 525 25.74 22.33 -22.85
N ILE A 526 26.80 22.46 -22.04
CA ILE A 526 26.84 23.40 -20.92
C ILE A 526 26.79 24.89 -21.33
N ASP A 527 27.17 25.18 -22.58
CA ASP A 527 27.11 26.53 -23.16
C ASP A 527 25.78 26.83 -23.86
N GLU A 528 24.84 25.88 -23.93
CA GLU A 528 23.54 26.14 -24.53
C GLU A 528 22.78 27.25 -23.78
N ALA A 529 22.11 28.12 -24.54
CA ALA A 529 21.37 29.27 -24.01
C ALA A 529 19.99 28.85 -23.49
N VAL A 530 19.97 27.83 -22.62
CA VAL A 530 18.76 27.17 -22.10
C VAL A 530 17.82 28.13 -21.37
N GLU A 531 18.33 29.22 -20.81
CA GLU A 531 17.52 30.26 -20.18
C GLU A 531 16.62 31.04 -21.16
N TRP A 532 16.91 30.95 -22.46
CA TRP A 532 16.15 31.57 -23.56
C TRP A 532 15.29 30.56 -24.32
N TRP A 533 15.22 29.31 -23.86
CA TRP A 533 14.19 28.37 -24.30
C TRP A 533 12.83 28.82 -23.77
N HIS A 534 11.75 28.41 -24.41
CA HIS A 534 10.42 28.97 -24.20
C HIS A 534 9.47 28.01 -23.49
N THR A 535 8.58 28.59 -22.69
CA THR A 535 7.33 27.99 -22.24
C THR A 535 6.18 28.44 -23.14
N GLU A 536 5.03 27.79 -23.00
CA GLU A 536 3.80 28.16 -23.72
C GLU A 536 3.99 28.04 -25.25
N LEU A 537 4.62 26.94 -25.71
CA LEU A 537 4.97 26.75 -27.13
C LEU A 537 3.75 26.65 -28.05
N GLU A 538 2.57 26.44 -27.48
CA GLU A 538 1.28 26.40 -28.17
C GLU A 538 0.66 27.81 -28.37
N GLU A 539 1.15 28.82 -27.63
CA GLU A 539 0.65 30.20 -27.69
C GLU A 539 1.29 30.99 -28.85
N PRO A 540 0.61 32.03 -29.38
CA PRO A 540 1.14 32.84 -30.48
C PRO A 540 2.45 33.57 -30.17
N ALA A 541 2.76 33.77 -28.89
CA ALA A 541 3.97 34.44 -28.42
C ALA A 541 4.55 33.68 -27.21
N PRO A 542 5.37 32.64 -27.45
CA PRO A 542 6.01 31.87 -26.38
C PRO A 542 6.91 32.73 -25.49
N THR A 543 6.95 32.42 -24.20
CA THR A 543 7.66 33.21 -23.19
C THR A 543 9.02 32.58 -22.88
N PRO A 544 10.16 33.31 -22.95
CA PRO A 544 11.46 32.76 -22.55
C PRO A 544 11.52 32.43 -21.06
N LEU A 545 12.13 31.31 -20.69
CA LEU A 545 12.19 30.81 -19.32
C LEU A 545 12.69 31.84 -18.31
N CYS A 546 13.74 32.59 -18.68
CA CYS A 546 14.32 33.62 -17.81
C CYS A 546 13.37 34.77 -17.45
N VAL A 547 12.24 34.92 -18.14
CA VAL A 547 11.21 35.92 -17.81
C VAL A 547 10.46 35.49 -16.55
N ASP A 548 10.12 34.22 -16.44
CA ASP A 548 9.28 33.68 -15.37
C ASP A 548 10.10 33.05 -14.23
N TYR A 549 11.21 32.41 -14.57
CA TYR A 549 12.01 31.61 -13.64
C TYR A 549 13.46 32.10 -13.53
N PRO A 550 14.09 32.02 -12.35
CA PRO A 550 15.53 31.97 -12.29
C PRO A 550 15.98 30.64 -12.91
N VAL A 551 16.94 30.70 -13.84
CA VAL A 551 17.46 29.54 -14.55
C VAL A 551 18.96 29.44 -14.31
N VAL A 552 19.41 28.29 -13.80
CA VAL A 552 20.83 28.01 -13.56
C VAL A 552 21.27 26.76 -14.31
N VAL A 553 22.54 26.73 -14.70
CA VAL A 553 23.18 25.55 -15.30
C VAL A 553 23.96 24.78 -14.24
N ARG A 554 23.94 23.46 -14.33
CA ARG A 554 24.68 22.52 -13.46
C ARG A 554 25.46 21.53 -14.31
N SER A 555 26.59 21.06 -13.81
CA SER A 555 27.45 20.13 -14.55
C SER A 555 27.08 18.68 -14.26
N LEU A 556 26.56 17.97 -15.27
CA LEU A 556 26.29 16.54 -15.21
C LEU A 556 27.57 15.73 -14.97
N ASP A 557 28.65 16.09 -15.65
CA ASP A 557 29.96 15.44 -15.49
C ASP A 557 30.49 15.56 -14.06
N ARG A 558 30.34 16.74 -13.44
CA ARG A 558 30.76 16.94 -12.04
C ARG A 558 29.88 16.17 -11.07
N MET A 559 28.57 16.11 -11.32
CA MET A 559 27.65 15.33 -10.51
C MET A 559 28.03 13.84 -10.51
N ARG A 560 28.43 13.28 -11.67
CA ARG A 560 28.88 11.88 -11.80
C ARG A 560 30.28 11.61 -11.22
N ALA A 561 31.14 12.62 -11.10
CA ALA A 561 32.51 12.49 -10.62
C ALA A 561 32.60 12.38 -9.08
N GLY A 562 32.07 11.30 -8.50
CA GLY A 562 32.00 11.06 -7.05
C GLY A 562 33.32 11.25 -6.30
N TYR A 563 34.45 10.84 -6.90
CA TYR A 563 35.79 11.02 -6.35
C TYR A 563 36.22 12.49 -6.14
N ARG A 564 35.50 13.45 -6.73
CA ARG A 564 35.74 14.90 -6.59
C ARG A 564 34.72 15.61 -5.69
N HIS A 565 33.67 14.92 -5.23
CA HIS A 565 32.62 15.52 -4.41
C HIS A 565 33.14 16.15 -3.13
N ARG A 566 34.21 15.61 -2.53
CA ARG A 566 34.85 16.20 -1.36
C ARG A 566 35.36 17.63 -1.61
N VAL A 567 36.05 17.85 -2.73
CA VAL A 567 36.61 19.18 -3.06
C VAL A 567 35.47 20.16 -3.35
N TRP A 568 34.46 19.70 -4.10
CA TRP A 568 33.26 20.46 -4.40
C TRP A 568 32.48 20.87 -3.13
N ALA A 569 32.23 19.93 -2.21
CA ALA A 569 31.58 20.19 -0.93
C ALA A 569 32.34 21.23 -0.09
N ASN A 570 33.67 21.12 -0.02
CA ASN A 570 34.49 22.08 0.73
C ASN A 570 34.40 23.50 0.15
N ARG A 571 34.39 23.63 -1.18
CA ARG A 571 34.24 24.91 -1.88
C ARG A 571 32.85 25.50 -1.70
N TRP A 572 31.81 24.67 -1.70
CA TRP A 572 30.46 25.10 -1.39
C TRP A 572 30.37 25.65 0.04
N LYS A 573 30.90 24.92 1.04
CA LYS A 573 30.97 25.41 2.43
C LYS A 573 31.75 26.73 2.54
N ALA A 574 32.82 26.89 1.77
CA ALA A 574 33.59 28.14 1.74
C ALA A 574 32.74 29.35 1.28
N LEU A 575 31.77 29.16 0.38
CA LEU A 575 30.87 30.22 -0.11
C LEU A 575 29.95 30.74 1.00
N TRP A 576 29.54 29.87 1.92
CA TRP A 576 28.58 30.13 3.00
C TRP A 576 29.22 30.45 4.36
N ARG A 577 30.56 30.57 4.43
CA ARG A 577 31.24 31.01 5.66
C ARG A 577 30.72 32.38 6.06
N HIS A 578 30.42 32.58 7.34
CA HIS A 578 29.78 33.81 7.82
C HIS A 578 30.77 35.00 7.93
N PRO A 579 30.46 36.18 7.35
CA PRO A 579 29.35 36.45 6.43
C PRO A 579 29.62 35.87 5.03
N PRO A 580 28.61 35.30 4.34
CA PRO A 580 28.76 34.75 2.98
C PRO A 580 29.31 35.81 2.02
N ARG A 581 30.27 35.43 1.15
CA ARG A 581 30.92 36.38 0.24
C ARG A 581 31.31 35.75 -1.08
N HIS A 582 31.05 36.48 -2.16
CA HIS A 582 31.67 36.21 -3.46
C HIS A 582 33.09 36.78 -3.53
N ARG A 583 34.00 36.00 -4.12
CA ARG A 583 35.35 36.45 -4.49
C ARG A 583 35.63 36.01 -5.92
N PRO A 584 35.22 36.80 -6.94
CA PRO A 584 35.41 36.42 -8.33
C PRO A 584 36.90 36.44 -8.69
N TYR A 585 37.35 35.38 -9.35
CA TYR A 585 38.64 35.33 -10.04
C TYR A 585 38.41 35.28 -11.55
N TRP A 586 39.10 36.15 -12.28
CA TRP A 586 38.83 36.43 -13.69
C TRP A 586 39.83 35.73 -14.60
N GLY A 587 39.33 35.09 -15.65
CA GLY A 587 40.12 34.63 -16.79
C GLY A 587 40.71 35.81 -17.57
N ARG A 588 41.81 35.59 -18.29
CA ARG A 588 42.49 36.65 -19.05
C ARG A 588 41.86 36.78 -20.44
N VAL A 589 41.10 37.85 -20.67
CA VAL A 589 40.54 38.19 -22.00
C VAL A 589 41.65 38.80 -22.87
N GLY A 590 41.85 38.27 -24.09
CA GLY A 590 42.70 38.90 -25.11
C GLY A 590 44.21 38.67 -25.00
N GLY A 591 44.67 37.54 -24.45
CA GLY A 591 46.09 37.13 -24.40
C GLY A 591 46.29 35.61 -24.46
N GLU A 592 47.54 35.11 -24.39
CA GLU A 592 47.79 33.66 -24.31
C GLU A 592 47.20 33.07 -23.01
N PRO A 593 46.50 31.92 -23.09
CA PRO A 593 45.91 31.27 -21.91
C PRO A 593 46.99 30.84 -20.90
N ASP A 594 46.99 31.44 -19.71
CA ASP A 594 47.84 31.02 -18.58
C ASP A 594 47.13 29.92 -17.78
N LEU A 595 46.88 28.79 -18.44
CA LEU A 595 46.21 27.66 -17.83
C LEU A 595 46.99 27.06 -16.64
N PRO A 596 48.35 27.03 -16.63
CA PRO A 596 49.11 26.62 -15.45
C PRO A 596 48.91 27.55 -14.26
N GLY A 597 48.99 28.87 -14.45
CA GLY A 597 48.77 29.86 -13.40
C GLY A 597 47.32 29.85 -12.90
N TRP A 598 46.35 29.72 -13.80
CA TRP A 598 44.93 29.51 -13.48
C TRP A 598 44.75 28.31 -12.55
N ASN A 599 45.25 27.13 -12.96
CA ASN A 599 45.15 25.91 -12.18
C ASN A 599 45.86 26.00 -10.82
N ALA A 600 47.05 26.59 -10.77
CA ALA A 600 47.77 26.79 -9.53
C ALA A 600 46.96 27.65 -8.57
N ARG A 601 46.43 28.78 -9.04
CA ARG A 601 45.62 29.69 -8.22
C ARG A 601 44.33 29.06 -7.71
N LEU A 602 43.61 28.34 -8.57
CA LEU A 602 42.38 27.63 -8.18
C LEU A 602 42.63 26.53 -7.14
N ARG A 603 43.83 25.95 -7.07
CA ARG A 603 44.17 24.92 -6.07
C ARG A 603 44.73 25.51 -4.78
N ASP A 604 45.49 26.59 -4.88
CA ASP A 604 46.19 27.24 -3.76
C ASP A 604 45.24 27.97 -2.81
N ASP A 605 44.21 28.65 -3.34
CA ASP A 605 43.26 29.42 -2.54
C ASP A 605 41.97 28.62 -2.33
N PRO A 606 41.69 28.03 -1.15
CA PRO A 606 40.46 27.26 -0.86
C PRO A 606 39.20 28.14 -0.70
N ASP A 607 39.34 29.46 -0.60
CA ASP A 607 38.24 30.41 -0.39
C ASP A 607 37.76 31.03 -1.71
N LEU A 608 38.41 30.70 -2.82
CA LEU A 608 37.97 31.04 -4.16
C LEU A 608 36.77 30.17 -4.55
N THR A 609 35.58 30.79 -4.60
CA THR A 609 34.30 30.10 -4.82
C THR A 609 33.55 30.59 -6.05
N THR A 610 34.05 31.66 -6.68
CA THR A 610 33.44 32.26 -7.87
C THR A 610 34.53 32.54 -8.89
N VAL A 611 34.29 32.18 -10.15
CA VAL A 611 35.16 32.56 -11.27
C VAL A 611 34.36 33.16 -12.41
N VAL A 612 35.02 34.00 -13.20
CA VAL A 612 34.50 34.52 -14.47
C VAL A 612 35.44 34.05 -15.57
N LEU A 613 34.93 33.29 -16.54
CA LEU A 613 35.75 32.77 -17.64
C LEU A 613 36.16 33.89 -18.60
N SER A 614 37.27 33.70 -19.29
CA SER A 614 37.77 34.62 -20.31
C SER A 614 36.93 34.64 -21.58
N GLY A 615 36.08 33.63 -21.79
CA GLY A 615 35.24 33.45 -22.98
C GLY A 615 34.30 32.27 -22.86
N SER A 616 33.58 31.96 -23.94
CA SER A 616 32.63 30.85 -23.97
C SER A 616 33.35 29.49 -23.86
N PRO A 617 32.77 28.49 -23.17
CA PRO A 617 33.19 27.09 -23.24
C PRO A 617 33.17 26.46 -24.64
N ARG A 618 32.62 27.16 -25.66
CA ARG A 618 32.77 26.78 -27.07
C ARG A 618 34.18 27.05 -27.61
N ASP A 619 34.88 28.02 -27.03
CA ASP A 619 36.27 28.35 -27.33
C ASP A 619 37.22 27.50 -26.48
N ASP A 620 38.42 27.22 -26.98
CA ASP A 620 39.40 26.35 -26.29
C ASP A 620 39.81 26.91 -24.91
N ALA A 621 40.06 28.22 -24.82
CA ALA A 621 40.43 28.86 -23.56
C ALA A 621 39.31 28.76 -22.51
N GLY A 622 38.07 29.11 -22.88
CA GLY A 622 36.92 29.02 -21.98
C GLY A 622 36.62 27.58 -21.56
N ARG A 623 36.76 26.62 -22.47
CA ARG A 623 36.58 25.18 -22.19
C ARG A 623 37.60 24.68 -21.17
N ASP A 624 38.85 25.08 -21.29
CA ASP A 624 39.94 24.69 -20.40
C ASP A 624 39.85 25.33 -19.02
N GLU A 625 39.48 26.61 -18.96
CA GLU A 625 39.21 27.32 -17.72
C GLU A 625 38.02 26.71 -16.97
N LEU A 626 36.90 26.43 -17.67
CA LEU A 626 35.72 25.78 -17.10
C LEU A 626 36.07 24.40 -16.54
N ARG A 627 36.72 23.56 -17.33
CA ARG A 627 37.15 22.22 -16.90
C ARG A 627 38.03 22.28 -15.65
N SER A 628 38.95 23.25 -15.59
CA SER A 628 39.80 23.48 -14.42
C SER A 628 39.00 23.95 -13.19
N ALA A 629 38.01 24.83 -13.38
CA ALA A 629 37.11 25.29 -12.33
C ALA A 629 36.24 24.15 -11.77
N LEU A 630 35.67 23.32 -12.65
CA LEU A 630 34.90 22.12 -12.24
C LEU A 630 35.77 21.14 -11.45
N ASN A 631 37.01 20.89 -11.91
CA ASN A 631 37.97 20.01 -11.22
C ASN A 631 38.37 20.55 -9.84
N ALA A 632 38.48 21.87 -9.69
CA ALA A 632 38.80 22.53 -8.43
C ALA A 632 37.59 22.70 -7.50
N GLY A 633 36.40 22.25 -7.91
CA GLY A 633 35.17 22.29 -7.14
C GLY A 633 34.50 23.66 -7.07
N ILE A 634 34.83 24.60 -7.96
CA ILE A 634 34.30 25.97 -7.92
C ILE A 634 32.77 25.96 -8.14
N PRO A 635 31.96 26.43 -7.19
CA PRO A 635 30.51 26.30 -7.26
C PRO A 635 29.81 27.33 -8.15
N VAL A 636 30.42 28.50 -8.36
CA VAL A 636 29.85 29.59 -9.17
C VAL A 636 30.79 29.93 -10.32
N VAL A 637 30.33 29.74 -11.56
CA VAL A 637 31.08 30.09 -12.77
C VAL A 637 30.19 30.97 -13.64
N LEU A 638 30.72 32.12 -14.06
CA LEU A 638 30.05 33.07 -14.94
C LEU A 638 30.84 33.20 -16.24
N TRP A 639 30.17 33.32 -17.38
CA TRP A 639 30.83 33.61 -18.66
C TRP A 639 29.89 34.29 -19.65
N ASP A 640 30.47 34.92 -20.66
CA ASP A 640 29.75 35.52 -21.78
C ASP A 640 29.78 34.58 -22.98
N ARG A 641 28.63 34.40 -23.64
CA ARG A 641 28.50 33.52 -24.81
C ARG A 641 28.89 34.17 -26.14
N ARG A 642 29.18 35.48 -26.17
CA ARG A 642 29.55 36.16 -27.42
C ARG A 642 30.90 35.69 -27.94
N ALA A 643 30.98 35.51 -29.25
CA ALA A 643 32.19 35.22 -30.00
C ALA A 643 32.42 36.31 -31.07
N PRO A 644 33.61 36.93 -31.14
CA PRO A 644 34.76 36.75 -30.24
C PRO A 644 34.44 37.20 -28.80
N ALA A 645 35.17 36.67 -27.83
CA ALA A 645 34.93 36.97 -26.42
C ALA A 645 35.04 38.47 -26.15
N GLU A 646 33.94 39.07 -25.71
CA GLU A 646 33.91 40.45 -25.21
C GLU A 646 34.04 40.43 -23.69
N PRO A 647 34.90 41.27 -23.10
CA PRO A 647 35.00 41.34 -21.65
C PRO A 647 33.68 41.83 -21.06
N VAL A 648 33.08 41.02 -20.18
CA VAL A 648 31.89 41.44 -19.43
C VAL A 648 32.27 42.65 -18.57
N PRO A 649 31.50 43.75 -18.59
CA PRO A 649 31.80 44.91 -17.77
C PRO A 649 31.91 44.51 -16.29
N ALA A 650 33.04 44.85 -15.66
CA ALA A 650 33.33 44.46 -14.27
C ALA A 650 32.26 44.96 -13.30
N GLU A 651 31.63 46.09 -13.61
CA GLU A 651 30.53 46.69 -12.85
C GLU A 651 29.26 45.81 -12.85
N VAL A 652 28.95 45.16 -13.98
CA VAL A 652 27.81 44.26 -14.09
C VAL A 652 28.03 43.03 -13.21
N ILE A 653 29.21 42.40 -13.30
CA ILE A 653 29.57 41.26 -12.45
C ILE A 653 29.60 41.67 -10.97
N ALA A 654 30.18 42.83 -10.63
CA ALA A 654 30.19 43.34 -9.27
C ALA A 654 28.78 43.61 -8.73
N GLY A 655 27.84 44.04 -9.58
CA GLY A 655 26.42 44.17 -9.25
C GLY A 655 25.75 42.82 -8.97
N LEU A 656 25.98 41.83 -9.83
CA LEU A 656 25.44 40.47 -9.67
C LEU A 656 25.96 39.77 -8.40
N LEU A 657 27.24 39.97 -8.08
CA LEU A 657 27.90 39.34 -6.93
C LEU A 657 27.76 40.15 -5.62
N ARG A 658 26.94 41.20 -5.59
CA ARG A 658 26.70 42.01 -4.40
C ARG A 658 25.65 41.36 -3.48
N GLY A 659 25.96 41.26 -2.19
CA GLY A 659 25.02 40.80 -1.16
C GLY A 659 25.10 39.29 -0.91
N ASP A 660 23.99 38.72 -0.45
CA ASP A 660 23.88 37.28 -0.17
C ASP A 660 24.07 36.47 -1.48
N PRO A 661 24.98 35.47 -1.50
CA PRO A 661 25.11 34.54 -2.62
C PRO A 661 23.81 33.82 -3.00
N ALA A 662 22.90 33.55 -2.06
CA ALA A 662 21.64 32.86 -2.33
C ALA A 662 20.77 33.58 -3.37
N GLU A 663 20.90 34.90 -3.44
CA GLU A 663 20.13 35.77 -4.33
C GLU A 663 20.78 35.95 -5.72
N LEU A 664 21.94 35.35 -5.98
CA LEU A 664 22.62 35.46 -7.28
C LEU A 664 21.75 34.97 -8.46
N PRO A 665 21.07 33.80 -8.40
CA PRO A 665 20.17 33.38 -9.48
C PRO A 665 19.06 34.40 -9.77
N ASN A 666 18.49 35.02 -8.73
CA ASN A 666 17.44 36.04 -8.88
C ASN A 666 17.97 37.33 -9.51
N ARG A 667 19.18 37.77 -9.14
CA ARG A 667 19.82 38.94 -9.77
C ARG A 667 20.17 38.69 -11.24
N VAL A 668 20.64 37.49 -11.58
CA VAL A 668 20.89 37.11 -12.98
C VAL A 668 19.58 37.07 -13.77
N ARG A 669 18.50 36.55 -13.19
CA ARG A 669 17.16 36.59 -13.79
C ARG A 669 16.70 38.02 -14.06
N ALA A 670 16.84 38.94 -13.10
CA ALA A 670 16.45 40.33 -13.28
C ALA A 670 17.18 40.98 -14.48
N LEU A 671 18.49 40.76 -14.59
CA LEU A 671 19.30 41.23 -15.71
C LEU A 671 18.85 40.62 -17.07
N ARG A 672 18.47 39.34 -17.08
CA ARG A 672 17.93 38.66 -18.27
C ARG A 672 16.55 39.20 -18.67
N LYS A 673 15.68 39.47 -17.69
CA LYS A 673 14.35 40.04 -17.90
C LYS A 673 14.42 41.46 -18.48
N GLU A 674 15.34 42.30 -17.99
CA GLU A 674 15.64 43.60 -18.59
C GLU A 674 16.10 43.46 -20.05
N ALA A 675 16.90 42.43 -20.34
CA ALA A 675 17.38 42.14 -21.68
C ALA A 675 16.27 41.68 -22.65
N ALA A 676 15.27 40.95 -22.13
CA ALA A 676 14.14 40.44 -22.90
C ALA A 676 13.23 41.58 -23.41
N VAL A 677 13.07 42.65 -22.62
CA VAL A 677 12.26 43.82 -23.00
C VAL A 677 13.06 44.88 -23.78
N SER A 678 14.39 44.81 -23.75
CA SER A 678 15.25 45.72 -24.50
C SER A 678 15.24 45.40 -25.99
N ALA A 679 15.07 46.44 -26.82
CA ALA A 679 15.08 46.34 -28.28
C ALA A 679 16.46 45.99 -28.86
N GLY A 680 17.54 46.11 -28.07
CA GLY A 680 18.92 45.85 -28.51
C GLY A 680 19.41 44.45 -28.19
N THR A 681 20.18 43.85 -29.11
CA THR A 681 20.81 42.52 -28.94
C THR A 681 22.11 42.56 -28.13
N ALA A 682 22.63 43.75 -27.83
CA ALA A 682 23.92 43.95 -27.15
C ALA A 682 23.85 43.86 -25.61
N HIS A 683 22.66 43.73 -25.03
CA HIS A 683 22.50 43.72 -23.57
C HIS A 683 23.18 42.49 -22.95
N THR A 684 24.05 42.68 -21.96
CA THR A 684 24.83 41.60 -21.31
C THR A 684 23.94 40.47 -20.79
N GLY A 685 22.74 40.79 -20.30
CA GLY A 685 21.76 39.79 -19.86
C GLY A 685 21.36 38.76 -20.93
N ARG A 686 21.50 39.07 -22.23
CA ARG A 686 21.24 38.08 -23.31
C ARG A 686 22.32 37.01 -23.42
N HIS A 687 23.52 37.30 -22.96
CA HIS A 687 24.72 36.50 -23.24
C HIS A 687 25.33 35.87 -21.99
N ILE A 688 25.04 36.41 -20.80
CA ILE A 688 25.59 35.91 -19.55
C ILE A 688 25.03 34.53 -19.17
N ALA A 689 25.93 33.59 -18.94
CA ALA A 689 25.64 32.28 -18.39
C ALA A 689 25.98 32.24 -16.89
N LEU A 690 25.21 31.44 -16.14
CA LEU A 690 25.46 31.17 -14.73
C LEU A 690 25.45 29.65 -14.50
N LEU A 691 26.62 29.11 -14.18
CA LEU A 691 26.71 27.81 -13.54
C LEU A 691 26.65 28.01 -12.03
N TRP A 692 25.65 27.40 -11.41
CA TRP A 692 25.39 27.44 -9.97
C TRP A 692 25.16 26.01 -9.52
N ASP A 693 26.14 25.43 -8.85
CA ASP A 693 26.14 23.98 -8.70
C ASP A 693 26.47 23.53 -7.27
N ASP A 694 25.41 23.09 -6.59
CA ASP A 694 25.31 22.75 -5.17
C ASP A 694 25.54 21.24 -4.92
N PRO A 695 26.59 20.84 -4.18
CA PRO A 695 26.93 19.44 -3.92
C PRO A 695 25.90 18.70 -3.09
N ASN A 696 25.03 19.41 -2.38
CA ASN A 696 23.98 18.81 -1.56
C ASN A 696 22.73 18.48 -2.40
N ARG A 697 22.67 18.94 -3.65
CA ARG A 697 21.51 18.83 -4.54
C ARG A 697 21.68 17.80 -5.66
N THR A 698 22.20 16.62 -5.37
CA THR A 698 22.40 15.56 -6.39
C THR A 698 21.09 14.82 -6.73
N VAL A 699 20.93 14.42 -7.99
CA VAL A 699 19.83 13.55 -8.46
C VAL A 699 20.37 12.19 -8.91
N HIS A 700 19.51 11.15 -8.93
CA HIS A 700 19.91 9.83 -9.41
C HIS A 700 19.68 9.69 -10.90
N ASP A 701 20.76 9.57 -11.66
CA ASP A 701 20.73 9.44 -13.11
C ASP A 701 20.52 8.00 -13.61
N GLY A 702 20.22 7.04 -12.72
CA GLY A 702 19.97 5.64 -13.07
C GLY A 702 21.18 4.90 -13.66
N GLY A 703 22.39 5.48 -13.56
CA GLY A 703 23.62 4.77 -13.90
C GLY A 703 23.91 3.64 -12.90
N PRO A 704 24.62 2.57 -13.31
CA PRO A 704 25.04 1.53 -12.38
C PRO A 704 25.84 2.18 -11.25
N SER A 705 25.41 1.95 -10.01
CA SER A 705 26.15 2.36 -8.83
C SER A 705 27.50 1.65 -8.86
N ALA A 706 28.59 2.41 -9.00
CA ALA A 706 29.95 1.90 -8.92
C ALA A 706 30.35 1.59 -7.47
#